data_AF-A0A139WNZ3-F1
#
_entry.id   AF-A0A139WNZ3-F1
#
_cell.length_a   1.000
_cell.length_b   1.000
_cell.length_c   1.000
_cell.angle_alpha   90.00
_cell.angle_beta   90.00
_cell.angle_gamma   90.00
#
_symmetry.space_group_name_H-M   'P 1'
#
loop_
_entity.id
_entity.type
_entity.pdbx_description
1 polymer ?
#
loop_
_entity_poly.entity_id
_entity_poly.type
_entity_poly.pdbx_seq_one_letter_code
_entity_poly.pdbx_strand_id
1 'polypeptide(L)'
;MDPTLYCPGLQYELRESADNRLWSVQPPYTGCAWQGPISATATAMSTVGAGVTSPGQTGARTTTAPRRPMRRGGKPPPDRPQRALFCLYLKNPIRKLCIDVVEWKPFEYLILLTIFANCVALAVYTPFPNGDSNVTNGILEKIEYIFLVIFTVECIMKIIAYGFLMHQGAYLRNGWNLLDFTIVVIGMISTALSTLIGDSFDVKALRAFRVLRPLRLVSGVPSLQVVLNSILRAMVPLLHIALLVLFVIIIYAIIGLELFSGKMHNTCWNEKKEAFMDEPHPCGANGFNCTEHDSDMVCSEFVPGINNTWEGPNSGITNFDNFGLSMLTVFQCITLEGWTDVLYNIQDAMGRTWQWSYFVSMVILGAFFVMNLILGVLSGEFSKEREKAKARGDFHKLREKQQIEEDLKGYLDWITQAEDIEPEGEDQSNQDARNNPANEMESTDQLGEEEIQQESWFKKRKKDFERINRRMRRSCRKAVKSQTFYWLIIVLVFLNTGVLATEHYNQPLWLDRFQEYTNMFFIALFTMEMLLKLYSLGFQGYFVSLFNRFDCFVVIGSISEMILTHTNVMPPLGISVLRCVRLLRVFKVTKYWRSLSNLVASLLNSIQSIASLLLLLFLFIVIFALLGMQVFGGRFNFNDTQDKPRSNFDSFWQSLLTVFQILTGEDWNAVMYTGIAAYGGVHGFGVLACIYFIILFICGNYILLNVFLAIAVDNLADAESLTAIEKEEEEEAQNKSKSPTPHEEENVEEEEEEEHSVEEEETEEDGQYDGERSEHDEEAESQTKMTLDNEEEYEEEQNSQDEQVEVTKDSARPRRLSEVTIVKKIRPIPKGSAFFIFSSKNRFRIFCHWLCNHSVFGNVILVCIMVSSALLALEDPIPAPGSEMGNILKIFDYVFTAIFSAELLLKTISYGCILHDGAFLRSAFNVLDLVVVCVSIVSIYSQGAMSVVKILRVLRVLRPLRAINRAKGLKHVVQCVIVAVKTIGNIVLVTCLLQFMFAVIGVQLFKVGTSSPLLFMSKCTYGYPYNNALSHSINLVCGGTRGPSRPGLRPINPHVPLKLSVRDVCCALFYAKYHSI
;
A
#
# COMPACT_ATOMS: atom_id res chain seq x y z
N MET A 1 33.36 1.37 -62.80
CA MET A 1 31.92 1.13 -63.07
C MET A 1 31.60 -0.18 -62.41
N ASP A 2 31.16 -0.17 -61.16
CA ASP A 2 31.29 -1.34 -60.28
C ASP A 2 30.04 -1.55 -59.42
N PRO A 3 29.58 -2.81 -59.23
CA PRO A 3 28.37 -3.12 -58.47
C PRO A 3 28.66 -3.59 -57.02
N THR A 4 27.69 -3.34 -56.14
CA THR A 4 27.30 -4.13 -54.94
C THR A 4 28.36 -4.50 -53.88
N LEU A 5 28.15 -4.07 -52.62
CA LEU A 5 27.88 -4.98 -51.49
C LEU A 5 27.36 -4.25 -50.22
N TYR A 6 27.08 -5.03 -49.16
CA TYR A 6 26.39 -4.69 -47.90
C TYR A 6 27.38 -4.70 -46.70
N CYS A 7 27.23 -3.80 -45.72
CA CYS A 7 27.96 -3.74 -44.42
C CYS A 7 29.52 -3.54 -44.51
N PRO A 8 30.27 -3.18 -43.44
CA PRO A 8 30.02 -3.27 -41.98
C PRO A 8 30.33 -1.96 -41.19
N GLY A 9 30.64 -2.06 -39.88
CA GLY A 9 30.83 -0.92 -38.96
C GLY A 9 32.28 -0.68 -38.46
N LEU A 10 32.40 0.10 -37.38
CA LEU A 10 33.58 0.34 -36.52
C LEU A 10 33.03 0.53 -35.09
N GLN A 11 33.44 -0.14 -34.01
CA GLN A 11 34.74 -0.74 -33.64
C GLN A 11 35.83 0.32 -33.37
N TYR A 12 36.01 0.66 -32.10
CA TYR A 12 37.19 1.36 -31.60
C TYR A 12 38.29 0.32 -31.35
N GLU A 13 39.40 0.41 -32.09
CA GLU A 13 40.62 -0.32 -31.73
C GLU A 13 41.29 0.37 -30.53
N LEU A 14 41.44 -0.35 -29.42
CA LEU A 14 42.38 0.02 -28.38
C LEU A 14 43.76 -0.52 -28.77
N ARG A 15 44.70 0.40 -28.97
CA ARG A 15 46.10 0.07 -29.24
C ARG A 15 46.86 0.01 -27.93
N GLU A 16 47.15 -1.19 -27.44
CA GLU A 16 48.06 -1.34 -26.31
C GLU A 16 49.47 -0.87 -26.66
N SER A 17 50.08 -0.19 -25.70
CA SER A 17 51.50 0.12 -25.66
C SER A 17 51.96 -0.13 -24.24
N ALA A 18 52.71 -1.22 -24.04
CA ALA A 18 53.30 -1.53 -22.75
C ALA A 18 54.30 -0.44 -22.34
N ASP A 19 54.19 0.04 -21.10
CA ASP A 19 55.39 0.34 -20.29
C ASP A 19 55.06 0.45 -18.80
N ASN A 20 55.71 -0.37 -17.97
CA ASN A 20 55.58 -0.33 -16.52
C ASN A 20 56.28 0.90 -15.92
N ARG A 21 55.56 1.69 -15.11
CA ARG A 21 56.18 2.50 -14.03
C ARG A 21 55.18 3.05 -13.01
N LEU A 22 55.54 2.94 -11.72
CA LEU A 22 54.84 3.52 -10.56
C LEU A 22 54.49 5.00 -10.80
N TRP A 23 53.24 5.39 -10.52
CA TRP A 23 52.89 6.79 -10.26
C TRP A 23 51.90 6.98 -9.12
N SER A 24 52.35 7.72 -8.12
CA SER A 24 51.50 8.44 -7.18
C SER A 24 50.83 9.63 -7.90
N VAL A 25 49.54 9.83 -7.68
CA VAL A 25 48.77 10.89 -8.37
C VAL A 25 48.67 12.14 -7.50
N GLN A 26 49.46 13.16 -7.87
CA GLN A 26 49.14 14.56 -7.56
C GLN A 26 48.27 15.16 -8.69
N PRO A 27 47.38 16.13 -8.41
CA PRO A 27 46.51 16.73 -9.42
C PRO A 27 47.17 17.93 -10.14
N PRO A 28 47.06 18.04 -11.49
CA PRO A 28 47.29 19.27 -12.21
C PRO A 28 45.98 20.05 -12.49
N TYR A 29 46.12 21.37 -12.69
CA TYR A 29 45.04 22.35 -12.90
C TYR A 29 44.84 22.70 -14.39
N THR A 30 43.68 23.32 -14.70
CA THR A 30 43.28 23.99 -15.98
C THR A 30 43.00 23.09 -17.20
N GLY A 31 42.06 23.38 -18.11
CA GLY A 31 41.03 24.45 -18.14
C GLY A 31 40.40 24.63 -19.55
N CYS A 32 39.12 25.06 -19.60
CA CYS A 32 38.29 25.37 -20.80
C CYS A 32 37.90 24.16 -21.70
N ALA A 33 36.66 23.92 -22.17
CA ALA A 33 35.41 24.65 -22.43
C ALA A 33 35.09 24.77 -23.94
N TRP A 34 33.93 24.23 -24.34
CA TRP A 34 33.27 24.53 -25.62
C TRP A 34 31.77 24.70 -25.38
N GLN A 35 31.19 25.74 -25.99
CA GLN A 35 29.74 25.99 -26.04
C GLN A 35 29.24 25.89 -27.47
N GLY A 36 27.95 25.55 -27.61
CA GLY A 36 27.18 25.70 -28.85
C GLY A 36 26.85 27.17 -29.20
N PRO A 37 26.12 27.43 -30.28
CA PRO A 37 26.59 28.40 -31.27
C PRO A 37 25.79 29.72 -31.42
N ILE A 38 26.47 30.69 -32.07
CA ILE A 38 25.95 31.82 -32.87
C ILE A 38 25.02 32.85 -32.18
N SER A 39 25.55 34.07 -31.97
CA SER A 39 25.01 35.29 -32.58
C SER A 39 26.07 36.41 -32.62
N ALA A 40 25.85 37.48 -33.40
CA ALA A 40 26.92 38.21 -34.08
C ALA A 40 27.46 39.50 -33.43
N THR A 41 28.76 39.73 -33.65
CA THR A 41 29.46 41.03 -33.90
C THR A 41 29.19 42.27 -33.02
N ALA A 42 30.23 42.71 -32.29
CA ALA A 42 30.84 44.05 -32.45
C ALA A 42 32.23 44.11 -31.78
N THR A 43 33.21 44.73 -32.44
CA THR A 43 34.64 44.78 -32.05
C THR A 43 35.04 46.09 -31.37
N ALA A 44 35.97 46.02 -30.40
CA ALA A 44 36.86 47.14 -30.04
C ALA A 44 38.18 46.70 -29.37
N MET A 45 39.28 47.29 -29.85
CA MET A 45 40.70 47.28 -29.41
C MET A 45 40.94 47.91 -28.01
N SER A 46 42.11 47.91 -27.33
CA SER A 46 43.41 47.17 -27.38
C SER A 46 44.33 47.63 -26.19
N THR A 47 45.62 47.27 -26.20
CA THR A 47 46.75 47.67 -25.29
C THR A 47 46.79 47.01 -23.88
N VAL A 48 47.86 46.40 -23.31
CA VAL A 48 49.34 46.24 -23.50
C VAL A 48 50.20 46.93 -22.42
N GLY A 49 51.10 46.17 -21.78
CA GLY A 49 52.16 46.58 -20.83
C GLY A 49 52.24 45.63 -19.61
N ALA A 50 53.17 44.66 -19.48
CA ALA A 50 54.62 44.78 -19.16
C ALA A 50 54.90 45.41 -17.77
N GLY A 51 55.68 44.86 -16.83
CA GLY A 51 56.49 43.61 -16.75
C GLY A 51 57.31 43.57 -15.44
N VAL A 52 58.43 42.80 -15.41
CA VAL A 52 59.54 42.77 -14.41
C VAL A 52 59.58 41.64 -13.35
N THR A 53 60.78 41.05 -13.22
CA THR A 53 61.29 39.95 -12.36
C THR A 53 61.81 40.47 -10.99
N SER A 54 62.16 39.74 -9.93
CA SER A 54 63.02 38.53 -9.75
C SER A 54 62.98 38.05 -8.26
N PRO A 55 63.72 37.01 -7.80
CA PRO A 55 63.30 36.16 -6.67
C PRO A 55 64.17 36.17 -5.38
N GLY A 56 63.64 35.52 -4.33
CA GLY A 56 64.43 34.67 -3.41
C GLY A 56 64.41 35.04 -1.91
N GLN A 57 63.91 34.12 -1.06
CA GLN A 57 64.47 33.83 0.28
C GLN A 57 63.90 32.53 0.89
N THR A 58 64.64 31.93 1.82
CA THR A 58 64.48 30.55 2.29
C THR A 58 64.05 30.44 3.76
N GLY A 59 63.15 29.48 4.05
CA GLY A 59 63.24 28.62 5.24
C GLY A 59 62.56 29.07 6.55
N ALA A 60 61.45 28.42 6.90
CA ALA A 60 61.09 28.09 8.29
C ALA A 60 60.07 26.92 8.31
N ARG A 61 60.28 25.91 9.15
CA ARG A 61 59.26 24.88 9.46
C ARG A 61 58.34 25.41 10.57
N THR A 62 57.03 25.39 10.35
CA THR A 62 56.02 25.52 11.41
C THR A 62 54.99 24.40 11.31
N THR A 63 54.48 23.99 12.47
CA THR A 63 53.67 22.79 12.68
C THR A 63 52.25 22.91 12.11
N THR A 64 51.79 21.88 11.40
CA THR A 64 50.42 21.81 10.88
C THR A 64 49.44 21.41 11.97
N ALA A 65 48.61 22.36 12.41
CA ALA A 65 47.42 22.07 13.22
C ALA A 65 46.35 21.31 12.40
N PRO A 66 45.53 20.44 13.01
CA PRO A 66 44.52 19.66 12.30
C PRO A 66 43.44 20.56 11.70
N ARG A 67 43.10 20.31 10.42
CA ARG A 67 42.03 21.03 9.72
C ARG A 67 40.68 20.74 10.39
N ARG A 68 40.00 21.79 10.86
CA ARG A 68 38.57 21.70 11.22
C ARG A 68 37.75 21.33 9.98
N PRO A 69 36.66 20.54 10.12
CA PRO A 69 35.83 20.14 9.00
C PRO A 69 35.23 21.35 8.28
N MET A 70 35.20 21.28 6.95
CA MET A 70 34.61 22.28 6.07
C MET A 70 33.13 22.49 6.44
N ARG A 71 32.75 23.70 6.88
CA ARG A 71 31.33 24.06 6.97
C ARG A 71 30.71 23.93 5.57
N ARG A 72 29.61 23.18 5.45
CA ARG A 72 28.83 23.03 4.21
C ARG A 72 28.63 24.41 3.57
N GLY A 73 29.13 24.57 2.35
CA GLY A 73 28.98 25.82 1.61
C GLY A 73 27.51 26.16 1.41
N GLY A 74 27.14 27.41 1.73
CA GLY A 74 25.87 27.95 1.27
C GLY A 74 25.84 28.00 -0.26
N LYS A 75 24.63 27.94 -0.85
CA LYS A 75 24.45 28.11 -2.30
C LYS A 75 25.16 29.39 -2.76
N PRO A 76 25.87 29.39 -3.91
CA PRO A 76 26.44 30.62 -4.44
C PRO A 76 25.32 31.65 -4.66
N PRO A 77 25.53 32.93 -4.31
CA PRO A 77 24.51 33.95 -4.51
C PRO A 77 24.22 34.08 -6.02
N PRO A 78 22.94 34.20 -6.42
CA PRO A 78 22.60 34.33 -7.84
C PRO A 78 23.18 35.62 -8.41
N ASP A 79 23.65 35.58 -9.67
CA ASP A 79 24.24 36.74 -10.36
C ASP A 79 23.31 37.96 -10.31
N ARG A 80 23.68 38.95 -9.48
CA ARG A 80 22.82 40.10 -9.18
C ARG A 80 23.00 41.19 -10.25
N PRO A 81 21.95 41.58 -11.00
CA PRO A 81 22.06 42.68 -11.96
C PRO A 81 22.33 44.01 -11.24
N GLN A 82 23.28 44.79 -11.77
CA GLN A 82 23.71 46.07 -11.18
C GLN A 82 22.54 47.04 -10.97
N ARG A 83 21.51 46.99 -11.83
CA ARG A 83 20.29 47.79 -11.79
C ARG A 83 19.06 46.88 -11.76
N ALA A 84 18.12 47.14 -10.85
CA ALA A 84 16.76 46.60 -10.90
C ALA A 84 15.79 47.73 -11.30
N LEU A 85 14.72 47.39 -12.04
CA LEU A 85 13.69 48.34 -12.50
C LEU A 85 14.26 49.58 -13.24
N PHE A 86 15.43 49.43 -13.88
CA PHE A 86 16.23 50.51 -14.51
C PHE A 86 16.75 51.63 -13.59
N CYS A 87 16.13 51.88 -12.44
CA CYS A 87 16.45 53.00 -11.53
C CYS A 87 17.12 52.60 -10.19
N LEU A 88 17.10 51.33 -9.78
CA LEU A 88 17.60 50.90 -8.46
C LEU A 88 18.96 50.20 -8.52
N TYR A 89 20.02 50.93 -8.17
CA TYR A 89 21.36 50.35 -7.99
C TYR A 89 21.45 49.46 -6.74
N LEU A 90 22.37 48.50 -6.74
CA LEU A 90 22.68 47.64 -5.58
C LEU A 90 23.02 48.40 -4.29
N LYS A 91 23.46 49.66 -4.38
CA LYS A 91 23.80 50.52 -3.23
C LYS A 91 22.61 51.33 -2.68
N ASN A 92 21.44 51.32 -3.33
CA ASN A 92 20.29 52.09 -2.84
C ASN A 92 19.77 51.47 -1.52
N PRO A 93 19.55 52.26 -0.45
CA PRO A 93 19.21 51.73 0.87
C PRO A 93 17.91 50.92 0.86
N ILE A 94 16.93 51.33 0.05
CA ILE A 94 15.64 50.62 -0.13
C ILE A 94 15.87 49.24 -0.76
N ARG A 95 16.65 49.14 -1.84
CA ARG A 95 16.95 47.86 -2.50
C ARG A 95 17.76 46.94 -1.59
N LYS A 96 18.72 47.50 -0.84
CA LYS A 96 19.49 46.74 0.15
C LYS A 96 18.58 46.20 1.26
N LEU A 97 17.73 47.03 1.85
CA LEU A 97 16.77 46.62 2.88
C LEU A 97 15.83 45.50 2.38
N CYS A 98 15.29 45.63 1.17
CA CYS A 98 14.45 44.57 0.58
C CYS A 98 15.23 43.26 0.35
N ILE A 99 16.50 43.31 -0.05
CA ILE A 99 17.34 42.10 -0.16
C ILE A 99 17.57 41.49 1.23
N ASP A 100 17.98 42.30 2.21
CA ASP A 100 18.29 41.85 3.57
C ASP A 100 17.05 41.22 4.25
N VAL A 101 15.84 41.72 3.97
CA VAL A 101 14.55 41.16 4.46
C VAL A 101 14.14 39.89 3.70
N VAL A 102 14.25 39.87 2.36
CA VAL A 102 13.82 38.71 1.54
C VAL A 102 14.74 37.50 1.75
N GLU A 103 16.03 37.70 2.03
CA GLU A 103 16.98 36.63 2.34
C GLU A 103 16.92 36.19 3.83
N TRP A 104 16.08 36.83 4.66
CA TRP A 104 15.97 36.55 6.09
C TRP A 104 15.13 35.29 6.37
N LYS A 105 15.71 34.28 7.03
CA LYS A 105 15.03 33.00 7.31
C LYS A 105 13.71 33.13 8.10
N PRO A 106 13.57 34.01 9.11
CA PRO A 106 12.28 34.28 9.74
C PRO A 106 11.20 34.83 8.80
N PHE A 107 11.57 35.58 7.75
CA PHE A 107 10.62 36.06 6.75
C PHE A 107 10.05 34.91 5.89
N GLU A 108 10.90 33.94 5.51
CA GLU A 108 10.48 32.71 4.84
C GLU A 108 9.47 31.91 5.70
N TYR A 109 9.75 31.73 6.99
CA TYR A 109 8.81 31.07 7.91
C TYR A 109 7.52 31.86 8.14
N LEU A 110 7.57 33.21 8.18
CA LEU A 110 6.39 34.06 8.32
C LEU A 110 5.47 33.93 7.10
N ILE A 111 6.01 33.96 5.89
CA ILE A 111 5.22 33.78 4.67
C ILE A 111 4.64 32.36 4.60
N LEU A 112 5.42 31.34 4.95
CA LEU A 112 4.95 29.95 5.02
C LEU A 112 3.78 29.77 6.00
N LEU A 113 3.88 30.35 7.21
CA LEU A 113 2.82 30.35 8.21
C LEU A 113 1.58 31.13 7.72
N THR A 114 1.78 32.22 6.98
CA THR A 114 0.70 33.03 6.40
C THR A 114 -0.03 32.25 5.29
N ILE A 115 0.69 31.51 4.45
CA ILE A 115 0.09 30.60 3.45
C ILE A 115 -0.72 29.51 4.13
N PHE A 116 -0.18 28.87 5.18
CA PHE A 116 -0.91 27.86 5.95
C PHE A 116 -2.18 28.42 6.61
N ALA A 117 -2.09 29.59 7.25
CA ALA A 117 -3.24 30.27 7.84
C ALA A 117 -4.31 30.66 6.79
N ASN A 118 -3.89 31.04 5.57
CA ASN A 118 -4.81 31.28 4.46
C ASN A 118 -5.51 30.00 4.00
N CYS A 119 -4.81 28.85 3.95
CA CYS A 119 -5.42 27.56 3.63
C CYS A 119 -6.44 27.13 4.70
N VAL A 120 -6.14 27.36 5.98
CA VAL A 120 -7.10 27.13 7.08
C VAL A 120 -8.32 28.05 6.95
N ALA A 121 -8.14 29.33 6.61
CA ALA A 121 -9.26 30.25 6.38
C ALA A 121 -10.17 29.79 5.21
N LEU A 122 -9.59 29.26 4.13
CA LEU A 122 -10.36 28.67 3.02
C LEU A 122 -11.09 27.38 3.44
N ALA A 123 -10.51 26.56 4.32
CA ALA A 123 -11.14 25.34 4.83
C ALA A 123 -12.27 25.59 5.85
N VAL A 124 -12.22 26.71 6.59
CA VAL A 124 -13.28 27.11 7.54
C VAL A 124 -14.46 27.81 6.83
N TYR A 125 -14.27 28.28 5.60
CA TYR A 125 -15.34 28.90 4.80
C TYR A 125 -16.45 27.88 4.47
N THR A 126 -17.69 28.15 4.88
CA THR A 126 -18.84 27.27 4.62
C THR A 126 -19.71 27.87 3.50
N PRO A 127 -19.78 27.27 2.31
CA PRO A 127 -20.66 27.73 1.23
C PRO A 127 -22.13 27.46 1.58
N PHE A 128 -23.01 28.46 1.37
CA PHE A 128 -24.46 28.34 1.58
C PHE A 128 -25.22 28.48 0.25
N PRO A 129 -26.41 27.85 0.12
CA PRO A 129 -27.28 28.03 -1.04
C PRO A 129 -27.70 29.49 -1.24
N ASN A 130 -28.14 29.80 -2.46
CA ASN A 130 -28.84 31.04 -2.83
C ASN A 130 -28.14 32.38 -2.50
N GLY A 131 -26.84 32.35 -2.15
CA GLY A 131 -26.07 33.54 -1.80
C GLY A 131 -26.21 33.98 -0.34
N ASP A 132 -26.76 33.14 0.53
CA ASP A 132 -26.76 33.37 1.98
C ASP A 132 -25.34 33.33 2.57
N SER A 133 -25.13 33.89 3.75
CA SER A 133 -23.83 33.90 4.42
C SER A 133 -23.94 34.07 5.94
N ASN A 134 -23.08 33.37 6.68
CA ASN A 134 -22.96 33.52 8.12
C ASN A 134 -21.96 34.63 8.52
N VAL A 135 -22.01 35.05 9.79
CA VAL A 135 -21.08 36.05 10.36
C VAL A 135 -19.62 35.63 10.21
N THR A 136 -19.33 34.33 10.31
CA THR A 136 -17.98 33.76 10.15
C THR A 136 -17.41 34.03 8.76
N ASN A 137 -18.19 33.79 7.70
CA ASN A 137 -17.80 34.07 6.31
C ASN A 137 -17.53 35.56 6.11
N GLY A 138 -18.37 36.45 6.65
CA GLY A 138 -18.15 37.90 6.62
C GLY A 138 -16.90 38.38 7.39
N ILE A 139 -16.42 37.59 8.37
CA ILE A 139 -15.12 37.81 9.02
C ILE A 139 -13.98 37.24 8.16
N LEU A 140 -14.15 36.04 7.59
CA LEU A 140 -13.17 35.41 6.71
C LEU A 140 -12.86 36.28 5.48
N GLU A 141 -13.86 36.86 4.82
CA GLU A 141 -13.64 37.77 3.67
C GLU A 141 -12.80 39.02 4.04
N LYS A 142 -12.95 39.55 5.27
CA LYS A 142 -12.09 40.63 5.78
C LYS A 142 -10.66 40.15 6.04
N ILE A 143 -10.51 38.93 6.57
CA ILE A 143 -9.20 38.30 6.78
C ILE A 143 -8.50 38.01 5.45
N GLU A 144 -9.24 37.63 4.39
CA GLU A 144 -8.70 37.43 3.04
C GLU A 144 -8.06 38.70 2.45
N TYR A 145 -8.63 39.88 2.72
CA TYR A 145 -8.03 41.15 2.31
C TYR A 145 -6.67 41.38 3.00
N ILE A 146 -6.55 41.04 4.29
CA ILE A 146 -5.28 41.12 5.03
C ILE A 146 -4.23 40.19 4.40
N PHE A 147 -4.61 38.95 4.07
CA PHE A 147 -3.71 38.01 3.38
C PHE A 147 -3.26 38.52 2.01
N LEU A 148 -4.18 39.08 1.20
CA LEU A 148 -3.84 39.67 -0.10
C LEU A 148 -2.84 40.83 0.04
N VAL A 149 -3.01 41.69 1.04
CA VAL A 149 -2.06 42.79 1.32
C VAL A 149 -0.67 42.25 1.68
N ILE A 150 -0.57 41.24 2.56
CA ILE A 150 0.72 40.63 2.93
C ILE A 150 1.43 40.05 1.71
N PHE A 151 0.72 39.29 0.86
CA PHE A 151 1.29 38.71 -0.36
C PHE A 151 1.64 39.76 -1.42
N THR A 152 0.91 40.88 -1.48
CA THR A 152 1.24 42.00 -2.38
C THR A 152 2.54 42.69 -1.93
N VAL A 153 2.71 42.93 -0.63
CA VAL A 153 3.95 43.49 -0.05
C VAL A 153 5.14 42.55 -0.27
N GLU A 154 4.97 41.23 -0.02
CA GLU A 154 5.95 40.19 -0.33
C GLU A 154 6.40 40.23 -1.80
N CYS A 155 5.44 40.26 -2.74
CA CYS A 155 5.69 40.32 -4.17
C CYS A 155 6.46 41.60 -4.57
N ILE A 156 6.05 42.76 -4.06
CA ILE A 156 6.72 44.04 -4.32
C ILE A 156 8.17 44.02 -3.80
N MET A 157 8.41 43.51 -2.59
CA MET A 157 9.77 43.39 -2.04
C MET A 157 10.66 42.47 -2.88
N LYS A 158 10.14 41.32 -3.33
CA LYS A 158 10.87 40.40 -4.23
C LYS A 158 11.18 41.05 -5.60
N ILE A 159 10.25 41.82 -6.17
CA ILE A 159 10.46 42.57 -7.44
C ILE A 159 11.53 43.67 -7.27
N ILE A 160 11.54 44.38 -6.14
CA ILE A 160 12.55 45.41 -5.84
C ILE A 160 13.94 44.78 -5.64
N ALA A 161 14.02 43.63 -4.96
CA ALA A 161 15.28 42.93 -4.71
C ALA A 161 15.90 42.37 -6.00
N TYR A 162 15.14 41.54 -6.74
CA TYR A 162 15.62 40.74 -7.87
C TYR A 162 15.45 41.40 -9.25
N GLY A 163 14.58 42.41 -9.36
CA GLY A 163 14.20 43.02 -10.64
C GLY A 163 13.09 42.26 -11.37
N PHE A 164 12.43 42.92 -12.33
CA PHE A 164 11.15 42.47 -12.89
C PHE A 164 11.28 41.33 -13.93
N LEU A 165 11.84 41.59 -15.11
CA LEU A 165 11.82 40.66 -16.25
C LEU A 165 13.14 40.51 -17.04
N MET A 166 13.87 41.59 -17.31
CA MET A 166 14.95 41.60 -18.33
C MET A 166 16.29 40.94 -17.94
N HIS A 167 16.37 40.23 -16.82
CA HIS A 167 17.64 39.67 -16.31
C HIS A 167 17.50 38.15 -16.12
N GLN A 168 18.60 37.39 -16.19
CA GLN A 168 18.53 35.93 -15.97
C GLN A 168 18.07 35.58 -14.54
N GLY A 169 18.47 36.37 -13.55
CA GLY A 169 17.99 36.27 -12.16
C GLY A 169 16.74 37.11 -11.82
N ALA A 170 15.97 37.56 -12.82
CA ALA A 170 14.78 38.40 -12.59
C ALA A 170 13.60 37.60 -12.00
N TYR A 171 12.77 38.27 -11.21
CA TYR A 171 11.67 37.67 -10.44
C TYR A 171 10.75 36.80 -11.29
N LEU A 172 10.19 37.32 -12.39
CA LEU A 172 9.22 36.60 -13.22
C LEU A 172 9.81 35.47 -14.08
N ARG A 173 11.14 35.37 -14.20
CA ARG A 173 11.80 34.31 -14.98
C ARG A 173 11.88 32.98 -14.22
N ASN A 174 11.70 33.01 -12.90
CA ASN A 174 11.51 31.81 -12.08
C ASN A 174 10.03 31.40 -12.11
N GLY A 175 9.72 30.19 -12.60
CA GLY A 175 8.34 29.70 -12.73
C GLY A 175 7.55 29.71 -11.41
N TRP A 176 8.19 29.49 -10.26
CA TRP A 176 7.54 29.55 -8.95
C TRP A 176 7.12 30.97 -8.55
N ASN A 177 7.99 31.95 -8.84
CA ASN A 177 7.68 33.37 -8.63
C ASN A 177 6.61 33.88 -9.61
N LEU A 178 6.57 33.33 -10.83
CA LEU A 178 5.52 33.63 -11.81
C LEU A 178 4.15 33.12 -11.33
N LEU A 179 4.09 31.92 -10.75
CA LEU A 179 2.87 31.39 -10.10
C LEU A 179 2.42 32.30 -8.94
N ASP A 180 3.33 32.65 -8.04
CA ASP A 180 3.07 33.58 -6.93
C ASP A 180 2.52 34.93 -7.42
N PHE A 181 3.17 35.52 -8.44
CA PHE A 181 2.75 36.77 -9.07
C PHE A 181 1.35 36.68 -9.66
N THR A 182 1.07 35.63 -10.44
CA THR A 182 -0.25 35.42 -11.07
C THR A 182 -1.35 35.31 -10.03
N ILE A 183 -1.12 34.60 -8.91
CA ILE A 183 -2.10 34.48 -7.82
C ILE A 183 -2.38 35.85 -7.16
N VAL A 184 -1.35 36.67 -6.91
CA VAL A 184 -1.52 38.01 -6.35
C VAL A 184 -2.26 38.93 -7.32
N VAL A 185 -1.93 38.89 -8.62
CA VAL A 185 -2.59 39.69 -9.66
C VAL A 185 -4.07 39.31 -9.82
N ILE A 186 -4.39 38.01 -9.90
CA ILE A 186 -5.80 37.56 -9.95
C ILE A 186 -6.54 37.96 -8.68
N GLY A 187 -5.89 37.89 -7.50
CA GLY A 187 -6.44 38.37 -6.24
C GLY A 187 -6.80 39.85 -6.27
N MET A 188 -5.88 40.71 -6.71
CA MET A 188 -6.13 42.15 -6.84
C MET A 188 -7.21 42.46 -7.87
N ILE A 189 -7.22 41.79 -9.03
CA ILE A 189 -8.27 41.94 -10.05
C ILE A 189 -9.63 41.53 -9.49
N SER A 190 -9.72 40.39 -8.79
CA SER A 190 -10.96 39.93 -8.15
C SER A 190 -11.52 40.95 -7.15
N THR A 191 -10.68 41.49 -6.26
CA THR A 191 -11.09 42.52 -5.29
C THR A 191 -11.48 43.82 -6.00
N ALA A 192 -10.70 44.30 -6.97
CA ALA A 192 -11.01 45.52 -7.72
C ALA A 192 -12.32 45.40 -8.52
N LEU A 193 -12.56 44.27 -9.18
CA LEU A 193 -13.80 44.02 -9.93
C LEU A 193 -15.01 44.00 -8.99
N SER A 194 -14.88 43.35 -7.83
CA SER A 194 -15.92 43.30 -6.80
C SER A 194 -16.28 44.68 -6.23
N THR A 195 -15.35 45.64 -6.24
CA THR A 195 -15.63 47.03 -5.82
C THR A 195 -16.15 47.93 -6.95
N LEU A 196 -15.88 47.60 -8.23
CA LEU A 196 -16.18 48.47 -9.37
C LEU A 196 -17.47 48.12 -10.12
N ILE A 197 -17.85 46.84 -10.19
CA ILE A 197 -18.95 46.37 -11.05
C ILE A 197 -20.25 46.05 -10.27
N GLY A 198 -20.17 45.87 -8.95
CA GLY A 198 -21.28 45.38 -8.13
C GLY A 198 -21.71 43.96 -8.53
N ASP A 199 -22.84 43.49 -7.98
CA ASP A 199 -23.31 42.09 -8.12
C ASP A 199 -23.81 41.69 -9.52
N SER A 200 -23.54 42.51 -10.55
CA SER A 200 -24.05 42.31 -11.92
C SER A 200 -23.22 41.35 -12.78
N PHE A 201 -22.01 40.98 -12.34
CA PHE A 201 -21.16 39.98 -13.00
C PHE A 201 -20.97 38.77 -12.08
N ASP A 202 -20.66 37.61 -12.65
CA ASP A 202 -20.53 36.36 -11.88
C ASP A 202 -19.18 36.27 -11.12
N VAL A 203 -18.94 37.24 -10.23
CA VAL A 203 -17.73 37.36 -9.38
C VAL A 203 -17.49 36.11 -8.53
N LYS A 204 -18.51 35.25 -8.35
CA LYS A 204 -18.39 33.93 -7.72
C LYS A 204 -17.37 33.04 -8.45
N ALA A 205 -17.36 33.02 -9.79
CA ALA A 205 -16.36 32.28 -10.56
C ALA A 205 -14.93 32.81 -10.32
N LEU A 206 -14.78 34.13 -10.14
CA LEU A 206 -13.47 34.73 -9.81
C LEU A 206 -13.02 34.43 -8.38
N ARG A 207 -13.93 34.15 -7.44
CA ARG A 207 -13.58 33.67 -6.09
C ARG A 207 -12.96 32.28 -6.13
N ALA A 208 -13.35 31.43 -7.08
CA ALA A 208 -12.79 30.08 -7.21
C ALA A 208 -11.26 30.08 -7.41
N PHE A 209 -10.69 31.07 -8.11
CA PHE A 209 -9.23 31.20 -8.28
C PHE A 209 -8.46 31.38 -6.95
N ARG A 210 -9.12 31.71 -5.84
CA ARG A 210 -8.52 31.74 -4.50
C ARG A 210 -8.00 30.34 -4.09
N VAL A 211 -8.53 29.27 -4.68
CA VAL A 211 -8.06 27.88 -4.51
C VAL A 211 -6.65 27.60 -5.04
N LEU A 212 -6.09 28.50 -5.86
CA LEU A 212 -4.70 28.36 -6.31
C LEU A 212 -3.69 28.74 -5.23
N ARG A 213 -4.10 29.43 -4.16
CA ARG A 213 -3.19 29.89 -3.08
C ARG A 213 -2.47 28.75 -2.34
N PRO A 214 -3.08 27.59 -2.02
CA PRO A 214 -2.37 26.40 -1.54
C PRO A 214 -1.17 25.96 -2.40
N LEU A 215 -1.15 26.21 -3.72
CA LEU A 215 0.02 25.89 -4.57
C LEU A 215 1.27 26.69 -4.18
N ARG A 216 1.12 27.84 -3.49
CA ARG A 216 2.24 28.59 -2.91
C ARG A 216 2.96 27.84 -1.79
N LEU A 217 2.35 26.80 -1.22
CA LEU A 217 3.05 25.88 -0.32
C LEU A 217 4.18 25.14 -1.05
N VAL A 218 3.99 24.83 -2.34
CA VAL A 218 5.02 24.19 -3.18
C VAL A 218 6.15 25.18 -3.52
N SER A 219 5.84 26.45 -3.80
CA SER A 219 6.88 27.48 -3.99
C SER A 219 7.66 27.77 -2.70
N GLY A 220 7.04 27.57 -1.52
CA GLY A 220 7.69 27.70 -0.21
C GLY A 220 8.50 26.49 0.27
N VAL A 221 8.18 25.25 -0.15
CA VAL A 221 8.79 24.01 0.38
C VAL A 221 9.68 23.33 -0.68
N PRO A 222 11.03 23.38 -0.56
CA PRO A 222 11.93 22.88 -1.60
C PRO A 222 11.82 21.37 -1.90
N SER A 223 11.47 20.54 -0.93
CA SER A 223 11.27 19.09 -1.16
C SER A 223 10.09 18.81 -2.09
N LEU A 224 8.96 19.52 -1.91
CA LEU A 224 7.79 19.41 -2.80
C LEU A 224 8.12 19.83 -4.24
N GLN A 225 9.01 20.82 -4.42
CA GLN A 225 9.46 21.23 -5.76
C GLN A 225 10.24 20.12 -6.47
N VAL A 226 11.12 19.40 -5.76
CA VAL A 226 11.86 18.27 -6.34
C VAL A 226 10.88 17.17 -6.74
N VAL A 227 9.97 16.79 -5.85
CA VAL A 227 8.96 15.74 -6.10
C VAL A 227 8.06 16.08 -7.29
N LEU A 228 7.51 17.30 -7.35
CA LEU A 228 6.65 17.71 -8.48
C LEU A 228 7.42 17.71 -9.81
N ASN A 229 8.68 18.16 -9.82
CA ASN A 229 9.51 18.12 -11.02
C ASN A 229 9.81 16.70 -11.51
N SER A 230 9.96 15.72 -10.60
CA SER A 230 10.09 14.31 -10.97
C SER A 230 8.81 13.77 -11.60
N ILE A 231 7.65 14.05 -11.00
CA ILE A 231 6.34 13.64 -11.53
C ILE A 231 6.09 14.26 -12.91
N LEU A 232 6.34 15.57 -13.09
CA LEU A 232 6.15 16.22 -14.39
C LEU A 232 7.06 15.65 -15.49
N ARG A 233 8.25 15.14 -15.16
CA ARG A 233 9.12 14.44 -16.11
C ARG A 233 8.59 13.05 -16.47
N ALA A 234 8.07 12.30 -15.49
CA ALA A 234 7.44 11.00 -15.71
C ALA A 234 6.15 11.08 -16.57
N MET A 235 5.51 12.25 -16.65
CA MET A 235 4.29 12.45 -17.44
C MET A 235 4.54 12.41 -18.95
N VAL A 236 5.72 12.87 -19.41
CA VAL A 236 6.05 12.99 -20.84
C VAL A 236 5.93 11.65 -21.60
N PRO A 237 6.56 10.53 -21.17
CA PRO A 237 6.43 9.25 -21.88
C PRO A 237 5.00 8.68 -21.88
N LEU A 238 4.17 9.02 -20.88
CA LEU A 238 2.76 8.61 -20.87
C LEU A 238 1.89 9.30 -21.91
N LEU A 239 2.32 10.43 -22.50
CA LEU A 239 1.52 11.17 -23.49
C LEU A 239 1.16 10.30 -24.70
N HIS A 240 2.06 9.41 -25.13
CA HIS A 240 1.79 8.45 -26.22
C HIS A 240 0.72 7.43 -25.84
N ILE A 241 0.69 6.98 -24.59
CA ILE A 241 -0.35 6.07 -24.08
C ILE A 241 -1.67 6.83 -23.97
N ALA A 242 -1.69 8.02 -23.38
CA ALA A 242 -2.89 8.85 -23.26
C ALA A 242 -3.54 9.12 -24.64
N LEU A 243 -2.74 9.33 -25.68
CA LEU A 243 -3.23 9.47 -27.06
C LEU A 243 -3.84 8.17 -27.59
N LEU A 244 -3.23 7.01 -27.32
CA LEU A 244 -3.80 5.70 -27.67
C LEU A 244 -5.14 5.44 -26.95
N VAL A 245 -5.21 5.75 -25.65
CA VAL A 245 -6.43 5.61 -24.84
C VAL A 245 -7.54 6.50 -25.38
N LEU A 246 -7.23 7.77 -25.67
CA LEU A 246 -8.16 8.71 -26.27
C LEU A 246 -8.68 8.19 -27.63
N PHE A 247 -7.81 7.62 -28.46
CA PHE A 247 -8.20 7.02 -29.74
C PHE A 247 -9.13 5.80 -29.57
N VAL A 248 -8.85 4.92 -28.60
CA VAL A 248 -9.74 3.79 -28.27
C VAL A 248 -11.10 4.27 -27.75
N ILE A 249 -11.13 5.28 -26.88
CA ILE A 249 -12.38 5.92 -26.41
C ILE A 249 -13.19 6.46 -27.60
N ILE A 250 -12.56 7.16 -28.55
CA ILE A 250 -13.23 7.72 -29.73
C ILE A 250 -13.81 6.61 -30.63
N ILE A 251 -13.08 5.51 -30.85
CA ILE A 251 -13.59 4.37 -31.63
C ILE A 251 -14.83 3.77 -30.97
N TYR A 252 -14.76 3.46 -29.68
CA TYR A 252 -15.90 2.88 -28.96
C TYR A 252 -17.07 3.85 -28.87
N ALA A 253 -16.83 5.16 -28.69
CA ALA A 253 -17.89 6.17 -28.71
C ALA A 253 -18.62 6.25 -30.06
N ILE A 254 -17.91 6.21 -31.19
CA ILE A 254 -18.54 6.19 -32.52
C ILE A 254 -19.34 4.90 -32.73
N ILE A 255 -18.79 3.74 -32.34
CA ILE A 255 -19.50 2.45 -32.45
C ILE A 255 -20.76 2.44 -31.57
N GLY A 256 -20.66 2.93 -30.32
CA GLY A 256 -21.79 3.00 -29.40
C GLY A 256 -22.88 3.98 -29.87
N LEU A 257 -22.49 5.13 -30.41
CA LEU A 257 -23.40 6.11 -31.03
C LEU A 257 -24.22 5.46 -32.17
N GLU A 258 -23.56 4.81 -33.13
CA GLU A 258 -24.24 4.16 -34.26
C GLU A 258 -25.14 2.98 -33.84
N LEU A 259 -24.76 2.23 -32.79
CA LEU A 259 -25.51 1.05 -32.34
C LEU A 259 -26.67 1.38 -31.39
N PHE A 260 -26.54 2.41 -30.56
CA PHE A 260 -27.40 2.63 -29.38
C PHE A 260 -28.07 4.01 -29.30
N SER A 261 -27.84 4.90 -30.27
CA SER A 261 -28.53 6.20 -30.35
C SER A 261 -30.06 6.04 -30.34
N GLY A 262 -30.71 6.84 -29.49
CA GLY A 262 -32.16 6.89 -29.33
C GLY A 262 -32.80 5.68 -28.64
N LYS A 263 -32.02 4.72 -28.12
CA LYS A 263 -32.58 3.45 -27.59
C LYS A 263 -33.01 3.49 -26.13
N MET A 264 -32.57 4.48 -25.36
CA MET A 264 -32.78 4.54 -23.90
C MET A 264 -33.78 5.63 -23.45
N HIS A 265 -34.73 6.00 -24.31
CA HIS A 265 -35.80 6.97 -24.00
C HIS A 265 -37.16 6.33 -23.68
N ASN A 266 -37.28 5.00 -23.81
CA ASN A 266 -38.50 4.26 -23.48
C ASN A 266 -38.43 3.79 -22.01
N THR A 267 -39.46 4.04 -21.21
CA THR A 267 -39.58 3.46 -19.86
C THR A 267 -41.01 2.99 -19.57
N CYS A 268 -41.19 2.30 -18.44
CA CYS A 268 -42.48 1.77 -18.01
C CYS A 268 -43.34 2.88 -17.38
N TRP A 269 -44.49 3.13 -18.01
CA TRP A 269 -45.50 4.09 -17.57
C TRP A 269 -46.76 3.36 -17.09
N ASN A 270 -47.29 3.72 -15.92
CA ASN A 270 -48.55 3.17 -15.43
C ASN A 270 -49.74 4.05 -15.86
N GLU A 271 -50.61 3.50 -16.72
CA GLU A 271 -51.74 4.26 -17.30
C GLU A 271 -52.77 4.72 -16.26
N LYS A 272 -52.87 4.07 -15.10
CA LYS A 272 -53.88 4.38 -14.07
C LYS A 272 -53.38 5.32 -12.97
N LYS A 273 -52.07 5.33 -12.70
CA LYS A 273 -51.46 6.16 -11.65
C LYS A 273 -50.91 7.49 -12.18
N GLU A 274 -50.86 7.66 -13.49
CA GLU A 274 -50.19 8.78 -14.16
C GLU A 274 -48.76 9.01 -13.63
N ALA A 275 -48.00 7.92 -13.50
CA ALA A 275 -46.63 7.95 -12.98
C ALA A 275 -45.74 6.90 -13.66
N PHE A 276 -44.44 7.20 -13.69
CA PHE A 276 -43.38 6.23 -13.97
C PHE A 276 -43.26 5.21 -12.83
N MET A 277 -42.51 4.13 -13.07
CA MET A 277 -42.05 3.24 -12.00
C MET A 277 -41.18 4.01 -10.98
N ASP A 278 -41.20 3.60 -9.70
CA ASP A 278 -40.45 4.25 -8.62
C ASP A 278 -38.93 4.33 -8.90
N GLU A 279 -38.39 3.33 -9.59
CA GLU A 279 -37.02 3.31 -10.14
C GLU A 279 -37.09 3.17 -11.67
N PRO A 280 -37.08 4.28 -12.44
CA PRO A 280 -37.27 4.24 -13.89
C PRO A 280 -36.00 3.78 -14.62
N HIS A 281 -36.12 2.70 -15.38
CA HIS A 281 -35.07 2.14 -16.24
C HIS A 281 -35.61 1.92 -17.67
N PRO A 282 -34.75 1.61 -18.67
CA PRO A 282 -35.19 1.41 -20.04
C PRO A 282 -36.11 0.20 -20.22
N CYS A 283 -36.95 0.21 -21.25
CA CYS A 283 -37.75 -0.93 -21.67
C CYS A 283 -37.78 -1.09 -23.20
N GLY A 284 -38.15 -2.28 -23.68
CA GLY A 284 -38.26 -2.54 -25.11
C GLY A 284 -38.79 -3.92 -25.43
N ALA A 285 -39.31 -4.10 -26.66
CA ALA A 285 -40.06 -5.29 -27.07
C ALA A 285 -39.29 -6.63 -26.94
N ASN A 286 -37.95 -6.60 -26.99
CA ASN A 286 -37.08 -7.77 -26.80
C ASN A 286 -36.26 -7.71 -25.50
N GLY A 287 -36.45 -6.67 -24.69
CA GLY A 287 -35.72 -6.37 -23.45
C GLY A 287 -36.63 -6.53 -22.23
N PHE A 288 -36.75 -5.50 -21.41
CA PHE A 288 -37.59 -5.54 -20.22
C PHE A 288 -39.08 -5.41 -20.57
N ASN A 289 -39.89 -6.32 -20.03
CA ASN A 289 -41.34 -6.36 -20.24
C ASN A 289 -42.10 -5.73 -19.05
N CYS A 290 -42.57 -4.50 -19.21
CA CYS A 290 -43.32 -3.77 -18.18
C CYS A 290 -44.55 -4.54 -17.65
N THR A 291 -45.21 -5.33 -18.51
CA THR A 291 -46.45 -6.04 -18.14
C THR A 291 -46.26 -7.21 -17.19
N GLU A 292 -45.02 -7.69 -16.99
CA GLU A 292 -44.72 -8.75 -16.01
C GLU A 292 -44.70 -8.22 -14.57
N HIS A 293 -44.44 -6.92 -14.38
CA HIS A 293 -44.40 -6.29 -13.07
C HIS A 293 -45.78 -5.76 -12.64
N ASP A 294 -46.51 -5.14 -13.55
CA ASP A 294 -47.88 -4.67 -13.35
C ASP A 294 -48.61 -4.71 -14.70
N SER A 295 -49.79 -5.33 -14.77
CA SER A 295 -50.56 -5.45 -16.01
C SER A 295 -51.01 -4.10 -16.57
N ASP A 296 -50.99 -3.05 -15.74
CA ASP A 296 -51.37 -1.68 -16.11
C ASP A 296 -50.17 -0.81 -16.55
N MET A 297 -48.97 -1.40 -16.69
CA MET A 297 -47.76 -0.71 -17.17
C MET A 297 -47.44 -1.00 -18.64
N VAL A 298 -47.28 0.08 -19.42
CA VAL A 298 -46.93 0.04 -20.83
C VAL A 298 -45.55 0.67 -21.03
N CYS A 299 -44.73 0.06 -21.91
CA CYS A 299 -43.47 0.64 -22.35
C CYS A 299 -43.73 1.74 -23.39
N SER A 300 -43.39 2.99 -23.07
CA SER A 300 -43.60 4.13 -24.00
C SER A 300 -42.47 5.15 -23.91
N GLU A 301 -42.18 5.79 -25.05
CA GLU A 301 -41.36 7.01 -25.17
C GLU A 301 -42.18 8.26 -24.77
N PHE A 302 -43.46 8.28 -25.16
CA PHE A 302 -44.36 9.42 -25.02
C PHE A 302 -45.47 9.12 -24.03
N VAL A 303 -45.61 10.00 -23.04
CA VAL A 303 -46.65 9.92 -22.01
C VAL A 303 -47.82 10.82 -22.39
N PRO A 304 -49.05 10.30 -22.56
CA PRO A 304 -50.22 11.14 -22.83
C PRO A 304 -50.48 12.12 -21.67
N GLY A 305 -50.45 13.42 -21.97
CA GLY A 305 -50.80 14.48 -21.01
C GLY A 305 -49.64 15.14 -20.25
N ILE A 306 -48.41 14.64 -20.38
CA ILE A 306 -47.21 15.24 -19.77
C ILE A 306 -46.24 15.70 -20.87
N ASN A 307 -45.81 16.96 -20.81
CA ASN A 307 -44.91 17.55 -21.81
C ASN A 307 -43.44 17.09 -21.70
N ASN A 308 -43.09 16.34 -20.65
CA ASN A 308 -41.75 15.81 -20.42
C ASN A 308 -41.73 14.32 -20.79
N THR A 309 -41.03 13.98 -21.87
CA THR A 309 -40.55 12.63 -22.15
C THR A 309 -39.49 12.24 -21.11
N TRP A 310 -39.27 10.94 -20.90
CA TRP A 310 -38.17 10.49 -20.03
C TRP A 310 -36.83 10.76 -20.73
N GLU A 311 -35.94 11.54 -20.10
CA GLU A 311 -34.64 11.95 -20.67
C GLU A 311 -33.62 10.78 -20.75
N GLY A 312 -33.97 9.62 -20.19
CA GLY A 312 -33.13 8.43 -20.08
C GLY A 312 -32.44 8.29 -18.71
N PRO A 313 -31.64 7.22 -18.52
CA PRO A 313 -31.03 6.90 -17.23
C PRO A 313 -30.12 8.01 -16.71
N ASN A 314 -30.07 8.17 -15.38
CA ASN A 314 -29.29 9.19 -14.67
C ASN A 314 -29.57 10.61 -15.19
N SER A 315 -30.85 10.98 -15.35
CA SER A 315 -31.29 12.28 -15.89
C SER A 315 -30.65 12.60 -17.25
N GLY A 316 -30.70 11.61 -18.16
CA GLY A 316 -30.18 11.73 -19.52
C GLY A 316 -28.66 11.89 -19.65
N ILE A 317 -27.88 11.64 -18.59
CA ILE A 317 -26.41 11.77 -18.65
C ILE A 317 -25.77 10.55 -19.33
N THR A 318 -26.22 9.34 -18.98
CA THR A 318 -25.68 8.09 -19.51
C THR A 318 -26.43 7.68 -20.78
N ASN A 319 -26.13 8.35 -21.89
CA ASN A 319 -26.71 8.03 -23.20
C ASN A 319 -25.68 7.98 -24.36
N PHE A 320 -26.15 7.48 -25.50
CA PHE A 320 -25.39 7.34 -26.74
C PHE A 320 -25.96 8.22 -27.86
N ASP A 321 -26.64 9.32 -27.53
CA ASP A 321 -27.34 10.14 -28.54
C ASP A 321 -26.43 11.17 -29.20
N ASN A 322 -25.44 11.65 -28.45
CA ASN A 322 -24.47 12.65 -28.88
C ASN A 322 -23.06 12.12 -28.70
N PHE A 323 -22.14 12.45 -29.63
CA PHE A 323 -20.74 12.03 -29.55
C PHE A 323 -20.07 12.35 -28.20
N GLY A 324 -20.35 13.52 -27.61
CA GLY A 324 -19.81 13.90 -26.31
C GLY A 324 -20.35 13.09 -25.12
N LEU A 325 -21.65 12.75 -25.12
CA LEU A 325 -22.28 11.94 -24.06
C LEU A 325 -21.91 10.45 -24.21
N SER A 326 -21.80 9.97 -25.45
CA SER A 326 -21.25 8.66 -25.74
C SER A 326 -19.78 8.55 -25.28
N MET A 327 -18.95 9.57 -25.56
CA MET A 327 -17.57 9.64 -25.08
C MET A 327 -17.49 9.64 -23.55
N LEU A 328 -18.38 10.36 -22.86
CA LEU A 328 -18.47 10.36 -21.39
C LEU A 328 -18.86 8.98 -20.84
N THR A 329 -19.87 8.34 -21.43
CA THR A 329 -20.36 7.02 -21.04
C THR A 329 -19.31 5.92 -21.30
N VAL A 330 -18.58 6.00 -22.42
CA VAL A 330 -17.46 5.10 -22.74
C VAL A 330 -16.27 5.33 -21.80
N PHE A 331 -15.96 6.59 -21.46
CA PHE A 331 -14.94 6.90 -20.45
C PHE A 331 -15.31 6.28 -19.10
N GLN A 332 -16.54 6.47 -18.63
CA GLN A 332 -17.06 5.83 -17.42
C GLN A 332 -16.88 4.31 -17.48
N CYS A 333 -17.30 3.65 -18.56
CA CYS A 333 -17.17 2.20 -18.69
C CYS A 333 -15.71 1.72 -18.66
N ILE A 334 -14.78 2.49 -19.22
CA ILE A 334 -13.34 2.19 -19.22
C ILE A 334 -12.71 2.36 -17.83
N THR A 335 -13.26 3.22 -16.96
CA THR A 335 -12.84 3.29 -15.55
C THR A 335 -13.27 2.09 -14.71
N LEU A 336 -14.05 1.16 -15.27
CA LEU A 336 -14.64 -0.01 -14.61
C LEU A 336 -15.70 0.30 -13.53
N GLU A 337 -16.22 1.52 -13.50
CA GLU A 337 -17.27 1.93 -12.56
C GLU A 337 -18.63 2.13 -13.25
N GLY A 338 -19.69 1.53 -12.71
CA GLY A 338 -21.05 1.58 -13.28
C GLY A 338 -21.20 1.05 -14.72
N TRP A 339 -20.21 0.34 -15.25
CA TRP A 339 -20.21 -0.17 -16.63
C TRP A 339 -21.26 -1.28 -16.84
N THR A 340 -21.54 -2.06 -15.79
CA THR A 340 -22.60 -3.06 -15.76
C THR A 340 -23.97 -2.44 -15.87
N ASP A 341 -24.16 -1.25 -15.31
CA ASP A 341 -25.47 -0.59 -15.26
C ASP A 341 -25.80 -0.04 -16.64
N VAL A 342 -24.81 0.52 -17.35
CA VAL A 342 -24.95 0.87 -18.77
C VAL A 342 -25.20 -0.36 -19.64
N LEU A 343 -24.54 -1.50 -19.37
CA LEU A 343 -24.80 -2.77 -20.05
C LEU A 343 -26.25 -3.23 -19.83
N TYR A 344 -26.74 -3.23 -18.59
CA TYR A 344 -28.10 -3.68 -18.26
C TYR A 344 -29.17 -2.72 -18.84
N ASN A 345 -28.98 -1.41 -18.72
CA ASN A 345 -29.84 -0.41 -19.38
C ASN A 345 -30.01 -0.67 -20.89
N ILE A 346 -28.92 -1.02 -21.59
CA ILE A 346 -29.00 -1.37 -23.03
C ILE A 346 -29.62 -2.75 -23.25
N GLN A 347 -29.42 -3.71 -22.35
CA GLN A 347 -30.08 -5.02 -22.42
C GLN A 347 -31.60 -4.92 -22.20
N ASP A 348 -32.05 -4.02 -21.32
CA ASP A 348 -33.47 -3.79 -21.05
C ASP A 348 -34.16 -2.99 -22.17
N ALA A 349 -33.40 -2.17 -22.91
CA ALA A 349 -33.86 -1.50 -24.13
C ALA A 349 -33.93 -2.42 -25.37
N MET A 350 -32.93 -3.29 -25.58
CA MET A 350 -32.73 -4.01 -26.86
C MET A 350 -32.68 -5.55 -26.78
N GLY A 351 -32.69 -6.13 -25.58
CA GLY A 351 -32.50 -7.56 -25.34
C GLY A 351 -31.05 -7.96 -25.04
N ARG A 352 -30.84 -9.25 -24.78
CA ARG A 352 -29.60 -9.79 -24.17
C ARG A 352 -28.68 -10.58 -25.12
N THR A 353 -28.94 -10.57 -26.43
CA THR A 353 -28.36 -11.54 -27.38
C THR A 353 -26.89 -11.27 -27.73
N TRP A 354 -26.53 -10.04 -28.06
CA TRP A 354 -25.17 -9.68 -28.53
C TRP A 354 -24.57 -8.46 -27.82
N GLN A 355 -25.39 -7.64 -27.16
CA GLN A 355 -25.03 -6.35 -26.57
C GLN A 355 -23.86 -6.48 -25.58
N TRP A 356 -23.79 -7.59 -24.84
CA TRP A 356 -22.69 -7.91 -23.93
C TRP A 356 -21.32 -7.98 -24.62
N SER A 357 -21.23 -8.34 -25.90
CA SER A 357 -19.94 -8.47 -26.59
C SER A 357 -19.27 -7.12 -26.82
N TYR A 358 -20.05 -6.06 -27.04
CA TYR A 358 -19.55 -4.68 -27.10
C TYR A 358 -18.87 -4.30 -25.78
N PHE A 359 -19.59 -4.41 -24.66
CA PHE A 359 -19.08 -4.05 -23.33
C PHE A 359 -17.90 -4.92 -22.88
N VAL A 360 -17.97 -6.24 -23.06
CA VAL A 360 -16.86 -7.15 -22.71
C VAL A 360 -15.61 -6.86 -23.54
N SER A 361 -15.75 -6.56 -24.84
CA SER A 361 -14.60 -6.16 -25.66
C SER A 361 -13.98 -4.83 -25.20
N MET A 362 -14.83 -3.86 -24.84
CA MET A 362 -14.43 -2.55 -24.34
C MET A 362 -13.70 -2.65 -22.99
N VAL A 363 -14.16 -3.52 -22.07
CA VAL A 363 -13.46 -3.77 -20.80
C VAL A 363 -12.09 -4.42 -21.03
N ILE A 364 -11.99 -5.41 -21.91
CA ILE A 364 -10.72 -6.12 -22.18
C ILE A 364 -9.70 -5.21 -22.88
N LEU A 365 -10.11 -4.52 -23.96
CA LEU A 365 -9.21 -3.71 -24.80
C LEU A 365 -9.04 -2.27 -24.30
N GLY A 366 -10.09 -1.69 -23.72
CA GLY A 366 -10.11 -0.30 -23.26
C GLY A 366 -9.67 -0.12 -21.81
N ALA A 367 -9.94 -1.07 -20.91
CA ALA A 367 -9.53 -0.98 -19.50
C ALA A 367 -8.30 -1.85 -19.20
N PHE A 368 -8.39 -3.18 -19.30
CA PHE A 368 -7.29 -4.07 -18.86
C PHE A 368 -6.01 -3.91 -19.68
N PHE A 369 -6.10 -3.85 -21.01
CA PHE A 369 -4.92 -3.63 -21.85
C PHE A 369 -4.26 -2.26 -21.60
N VAL A 370 -5.08 -1.21 -21.41
CA VAL A 370 -4.62 0.15 -21.12
C VAL A 370 -3.91 0.23 -19.77
N MET A 371 -4.51 -0.32 -18.71
CA MET A 371 -3.90 -0.34 -17.37
C MET A 371 -2.56 -1.06 -17.38
N ASN A 372 -2.46 -2.20 -18.06
CA ASN A 372 -1.20 -2.93 -18.22
C ASN A 372 -0.14 -2.11 -18.98
N LEU A 373 -0.53 -1.35 -20.01
CA LEU A 373 0.39 -0.50 -20.77
C LEU A 373 0.91 0.68 -19.93
N ILE A 374 0.03 1.34 -19.16
CA ILE A 374 0.40 2.42 -18.24
C ILE A 374 1.36 1.91 -17.15
N LEU A 375 1.03 0.78 -16.52
CA LEU A 375 1.88 0.14 -15.51
C LEU A 375 3.25 -0.24 -16.08
N GLY A 376 3.29 -0.83 -17.28
CA GLY A 376 4.54 -1.24 -17.94
C GLY A 376 5.46 -0.05 -18.27
N VAL A 377 4.91 1.04 -18.82
CA VAL A 377 5.72 2.24 -19.15
C VAL A 377 6.21 2.94 -17.89
N LEU A 378 5.36 3.12 -16.86
CA LEU A 378 5.80 3.73 -15.61
C LEU A 378 6.85 2.87 -14.89
N SER A 379 6.67 1.56 -14.82
CA SER A 379 7.66 0.64 -14.27
C SER A 379 9.01 0.76 -15.00
N GLY A 380 9.00 0.87 -16.33
CA GLY A 380 10.21 1.11 -17.13
C GLY A 380 10.88 2.46 -16.85
N GLU A 381 10.12 3.54 -16.69
CA GLU A 381 10.68 4.87 -16.39
C GLU A 381 11.21 5.00 -14.96
N PHE A 382 10.51 4.42 -13.97
CA PHE A 382 11.02 4.35 -12.59
C PHE A 382 12.30 3.49 -12.50
N SER A 383 12.38 2.38 -13.25
CA SER A 383 13.59 1.55 -13.33
C SER A 383 14.79 2.34 -13.89
N LYS A 384 14.58 3.12 -14.97
CA LYS A 384 15.63 4.02 -15.52
C LYS A 384 16.09 5.08 -14.52
N GLU A 385 15.19 5.64 -13.70
CA GLU A 385 15.59 6.64 -12.69
C GLU A 385 16.29 5.97 -11.49
N ARG A 386 15.92 4.75 -11.12
CA ARG A 386 16.65 3.90 -10.15
C ARG A 386 18.09 3.63 -10.62
N GLU A 387 18.29 3.24 -11.87
CA GLU A 387 19.63 3.02 -12.44
C GLU A 387 20.51 4.28 -12.34
N LYS A 388 19.95 5.46 -12.66
CA LYS A 388 20.65 6.74 -12.52
C LYS A 388 20.98 7.06 -11.06
N ALA A 389 20.13 6.71 -10.10
CA ALA A 389 20.40 6.89 -8.67
C ALA A 389 21.51 5.94 -8.18
N LYS A 390 21.49 4.67 -8.62
CA LYS A 390 22.55 3.68 -8.35
C LYS A 390 23.90 4.18 -8.89
N ALA A 391 23.93 4.67 -10.13
CA ALA A 391 25.13 5.22 -10.78
C ALA A 391 25.69 6.51 -10.10
N ARG A 392 24.89 7.24 -9.31
CA ARG A 392 25.37 8.39 -8.50
C ARG A 392 26.02 7.98 -7.18
N GLY A 393 26.05 6.68 -6.85
CA GLY A 393 26.59 6.17 -5.60
C GLY A 393 25.78 6.60 -4.37
N ASP A 394 24.50 6.97 -4.52
CA ASP A 394 23.64 7.29 -3.38
C ASP A 394 23.31 6.03 -2.55
N PHE A 395 23.31 4.86 -3.19
CA PHE A 395 23.18 3.56 -2.52
C PHE A 395 24.35 3.25 -1.57
N HIS A 396 25.58 3.58 -1.97
CA HIS A 396 26.77 3.39 -1.13
C HIS A 396 26.68 4.23 0.16
N LYS A 397 26.20 5.47 0.06
CA LYS A 397 25.97 6.35 1.23
C LYS A 397 24.89 5.83 2.17
N LEU A 398 23.86 5.15 1.64
CA LEU A 398 22.81 4.54 2.45
C LEU A 398 23.35 3.31 3.21
N ARG A 399 24.07 2.42 2.51
CA ARG A 399 24.73 1.24 3.10
C ARG A 399 25.75 1.65 4.17
N GLU A 400 26.61 2.64 3.90
CA GLU A 400 27.52 3.23 4.89
C GLU A 400 26.78 3.71 6.15
N LYS A 401 25.66 4.43 5.98
CA LYS A 401 24.89 4.95 7.12
C LYS A 401 24.28 3.82 7.95
N GLN A 402 23.73 2.79 7.31
CA GLN A 402 23.16 1.63 8.00
C GLN A 402 24.24 0.87 8.77
N GLN A 403 25.36 0.55 8.12
CA GLN A 403 26.50 -0.11 8.75
C GLN A 403 27.00 0.66 9.99
N ILE A 404 27.20 1.97 9.87
CA ILE A 404 27.65 2.81 11.00
C ILE A 404 26.63 2.81 12.15
N GLU A 405 25.33 2.73 11.86
CA GLU A 405 24.27 2.70 12.87
C GLU A 405 24.22 1.34 13.60
N GLU A 406 24.52 0.24 12.89
CA GLU A 406 24.64 -1.11 13.45
C GLU A 406 25.95 -1.31 14.22
N ASP A 407 27.08 -0.88 13.67
CA ASP A 407 28.39 -0.88 14.34
C ASP A 407 28.33 -0.07 15.65
N LEU A 408 27.76 1.13 15.62
CA LEU A 408 27.60 1.99 16.80
C LEU A 408 26.75 1.32 17.89
N LYS A 409 25.71 0.58 17.49
CA LYS A 409 24.86 -0.19 18.39
C LYS A 409 25.60 -1.41 18.94
N GLY A 410 26.39 -2.10 18.13
CA GLY A 410 27.27 -3.20 18.55
C GLY A 410 28.32 -2.74 19.58
N TYR A 411 28.99 -1.61 19.32
CA TYR A 411 29.93 -1.00 20.26
C TYR A 411 29.23 -0.57 21.56
N LEU A 412 28.02 -0.01 21.50
CA LEU A 412 27.24 0.33 22.70
C LEU A 412 26.85 -0.91 23.51
N ASP A 413 26.48 -2.00 22.84
CA ASP A 413 26.17 -3.29 23.48
C ASP A 413 27.44 -3.95 24.08
N TRP A 414 28.63 -3.75 23.50
CA TRP A 414 29.91 -4.17 24.10
C TRP A 414 30.29 -3.32 25.31
N ILE A 415 30.17 -1.99 25.22
CA ILE A 415 30.46 -1.08 26.34
C ILE A 415 29.55 -1.38 27.53
N THR A 416 28.23 -1.54 27.30
CA THR A 416 27.27 -1.87 28.38
C THR A 416 27.46 -3.28 28.94
N GLN A 417 28.00 -4.23 28.16
CA GLN A 417 28.42 -5.53 28.69
C GLN A 417 29.68 -5.43 29.55
N ALA A 418 30.67 -4.63 29.14
CA ALA A 418 31.89 -4.41 29.90
C ALA A 418 31.62 -3.69 31.24
N GLU A 419 30.72 -2.70 31.27
CA GLU A 419 30.29 -2.01 32.51
C GLU A 419 29.60 -2.96 33.52
N ASP A 420 28.97 -4.05 33.07
CA ASP A 420 28.36 -5.06 33.94
C ASP A 420 29.37 -6.15 34.42
N ILE A 421 30.59 -6.17 33.88
CA ILE A 421 31.70 -7.08 34.24
C ILE A 421 32.78 -6.32 35.03
N GLU A 422 32.57 -6.17 36.33
CA GLU A 422 33.68 -5.89 37.25
C GLU A 422 34.55 -7.15 37.45
N PRO A 423 35.88 -7.00 37.58
CA PRO A 423 36.79 -8.13 37.77
C PRO A 423 36.60 -8.75 39.17
N GLU A 424 36.42 -10.08 39.21
CA GLU A 424 36.25 -10.84 40.48
C GLU A 424 37.59 -10.99 41.27
N GLY A 425 38.64 -10.26 40.87
CA GLY A 425 40.01 -10.38 41.40
C GLY A 425 40.28 -9.75 42.78
N GLU A 426 39.38 -8.94 43.33
CA GLU A 426 39.54 -8.39 44.71
C GLU A 426 39.16 -9.38 45.82
N ASP A 427 38.47 -10.48 45.51
CA ASP A 427 38.07 -11.51 46.49
C ASP A 427 39.21 -12.52 46.80
N GLN A 428 40.28 -12.57 45.98
CA GLN A 428 41.47 -13.41 46.22
C GLN A 428 42.52 -12.70 47.11
N SER A 429 42.83 -11.43 46.85
CA SER A 429 43.80 -10.66 47.65
C SER A 429 43.39 -10.52 49.14
N ASN A 430 42.08 -10.51 49.43
CA ASN A 430 41.55 -10.50 50.80
C ASN A 430 41.54 -11.86 51.51
N GLN A 431 41.78 -12.98 50.80
CA GLN A 431 41.89 -14.31 51.43
C GLN A 431 43.34 -14.62 51.79
N ASP A 432 44.30 -14.32 50.92
CA ASP A 432 45.73 -14.55 51.19
C ASP A 432 46.24 -13.67 52.34
N ALA A 433 45.79 -12.42 52.43
CA ALA A 433 46.10 -11.52 53.55
C ALA A 433 45.59 -12.00 54.93
N ARG A 434 44.74 -13.03 54.97
CA ARG A 434 44.06 -13.50 56.19
C ARG A 434 44.67 -14.76 56.81
N ASN A 435 45.61 -15.41 56.13
CA ASN A 435 46.12 -16.74 56.48
C ASN A 435 47.56 -16.78 57.01
N ASN A 436 48.25 -15.63 57.20
CA ASN A 436 49.66 -15.63 57.58
C ASN A 436 49.99 -14.74 58.80
N PRO A 437 49.91 -15.26 60.04
CA PRO A 437 50.28 -14.55 61.26
C PRO A 437 51.64 -15.05 61.81
N ALA A 438 52.77 -14.66 61.22
CA ALA A 438 54.10 -14.96 61.76
C ALA A 438 55.20 -13.94 61.40
N ASN A 439 55.95 -13.54 62.44
CA ASN A 439 57.30 -12.97 62.49
C ASN A 439 57.63 -11.50 62.11
N GLU A 440 58.41 -10.91 63.03
CA GLU A 440 59.50 -9.93 62.83
C GLU A 440 59.21 -8.42 62.68
N MET A 441 58.68 -7.87 63.78
CA MET A 441 59.27 -6.77 64.58
C MET A 441 60.63 -6.18 64.12
N GLU A 442 60.67 -4.89 63.72
CA GLU A 442 61.62 -3.90 64.27
C GLU A 442 61.19 -2.41 64.12
N SER A 443 61.50 -1.61 65.15
CA SER A 443 61.62 -0.13 65.23
C SER A 443 60.51 0.84 64.75
N THR A 444 59.82 1.43 65.74
CA THR A 444 59.52 2.88 65.91
C THR A 444 59.88 3.87 64.80
N ASP A 445 58.88 4.57 64.25
CA ASP A 445 58.56 5.98 64.60
C ASP A 445 57.42 6.57 63.74
N GLN A 446 56.28 6.91 64.37
CA GLN A 446 55.63 8.24 64.30
C GLN A 446 54.26 8.25 65.00
N LEU A 447 53.97 9.36 65.69
CA LEU A 447 52.66 9.62 66.27
C LEU A 447 51.67 10.13 65.21
N GLY A 448 50.50 9.52 65.18
CA GLY A 448 49.30 9.98 64.47
C GLY A 448 48.14 9.09 64.89
N GLU A 449 47.04 9.67 65.37
CA GLU A 449 45.94 8.92 65.97
C GLU A 449 45.36 7.89 64.99
N GLU A 450 45.29 6.63 65.43
CA GLU A 450 44.45 5.62 64.80
C GLU A 450 42.98 6.03 65.00
N GLU A 451 42.41 6.79 64.06
CA GLU A 451 41.00 6.61 63.76
C GLU A 451 40.83 5.19 63.22
N ILE A 452 40.56 4.25 64.13
CA ILE A 452 39.92 2.98 63.83
C ILE A 452 38.54 3.34 63.26
N GLN A 453 38.49 3.67 61.97
CA GLN A 453 37.26 3.98 61.27
C GLN A 453 36.52 2.66 60.99
N GLN A 454 35.96 2.15 62.08
CA GLN A 454 35.12 0.98 62.19
C GLN A 454 34.15 0.97 61.00
N GLU A 455 34.38 0.08 60.03
CA GLU A 455 33.58 0.04 58.79
C GLU A 455 32.11 -0.07 59.19
N SER A 456 31.36 1.03 59.01
CA SER A 456 30.01 1.13 59.54
C SER A 456 29.20 -0.09 59.10
N TRP A 457 28.51 -0.73 60.06
CA TRP A 457 27.68 -1.90 59.81
C TRP A 457 26.70 -1.66 58.63
N PHE A 458 26.26 -0.41 58.43
CA PHE A 458 25.49 0.02 57.27
C PHE A 458 26.26 0.01 55.94
N LYS A 459 27.55 0.42 55.89
CA LYS A 459 28.39 0.29 54.68
C LYS A 459 28.60 -1.18 54.31
N LYS A 460 28.86 -2.05 55.29
CA LYS A 460 29.05 -3.49 55.06
C LYS A 460 27.78 -4.15 54.56
N ARG A 461 26.65 -3.92 55.25
CA ARG A 461 25.33 -4.40 54.84
C ARG A 461 24.85 -3.81 53.50
N LYS A 462 25.30 -2.61 53.13
CA LYS A 462 25.09 -2.02 51.80
C LYS A 462 25.91 -2.73 50.72
N LYS A 463 27.21 -2.98 50.93
CA LYS A 463 28.06 -3.78 50.01
C LYS A 463 27.49 -5.19 49.81
N ASP A 464 26.98 -5.83 50.87
CA ASP A 464 26.39 -7.16 50.78
C ASP A 464 25.02 -7.14 50.07
N PHE A 465 24.20 -6.12 50.31
CA PHE A 465 22.96 -5.89 49.55
C PHE A 465 23.25 -5.60 48.08
N GLU A 466 24.29 -4.83 47.75
CA GLU A 466 24.73 -4.56 46.38
C GLU A 466 25.25 -5.82 45.69
N ARG A 467 26.00 -6.70 46.39
CA ARG A 467 26.39 -8.03 45.87
C ARG A 467 25.17 -8.94 45.61
N ILE A 468 24.21 -8.99 46.53
CA ILE A 468 22.97 -9.76 46.34
C ILE A 468 22.14 -9.18 45.18
N ASN A 469 21.99 -7.86 45.11
CA ASN A 469 21.29 -7.16 44.02
C ASN A 469 21.96 -7.40 42.66
N ARG A 470 23.30 -7.39 42.58
CA ARG A 470 24.06 -7.75 41.37
C ARG A 470 23.85 -9.21 40.97
N ARG A 471 23.91 -10.17 41.91
CA ARG A 471 23.60 -11.59 41.64
C ARG A 471 22.16 -11.78 41.15
N MET A 472 21.18 -11.16 41.81
CA MET A 472 19.77 -11.19 41.40
C MET A 472 19.59 -10.59 40.00
N ARG A 473 20.25 -9.47 39.69
CA ARG A 473 20.21 -8.82 38.37
C ARG A 473 20.83 -9.70 37.27
N ARG A 474 21.96 -10.37 37.54
CA ARG A 474 22.57 -11.39 36.65
C ARG A 474 21.61 -12.57 36.41
N SER A 475 21.00 -13.12 37.46
CA SER A 475 20.00 -14.21 37.36
C SER A 475 18.74 -13.79 36.59
N CYS A 476 18.20 -12.59 36.86
CA CYS A 476 17.07 -12.03 36.11
C CYS A 476 17.43 -11.81 34.63
N ARG A 477 18.66 -11.38 34.31
CA ARG A 477 19.11 -11.25 32.91
C ARG A 477 19.21 -12.61 32.21
N LYS A 478 19.71 -13.65 32.90
CA LYS A 478 19.71 -15.03 32.38
C LYS A 478 18.29 -15.56 32.13
N ALA A 479 17.34 -15.24 33.02
CA ALA A 479 15.93 -15.58 32.83
C ALA A 479 15.28 -14.82 31.67
N VAL A 480 15.47 -13.49 31.57
CA VAL A 480 14.87 -12.65 30.50
C VAL A 480 15.45 -12.97 29.11
N LYS A 481 16.71 -13.41 29.02
CA LYS A 481 17.32 -13.90 27.78
C LYS A 481 17.02 -15.39 27.48
N SER A 482 16.26 -16.10 28.32
CA SER A 482 16.00 -17.54 28.12
C SER A 482 14.95 -17.80 27.04
N GLN A 483 15.12 -18.92 26.32
CA GLN A 483 14.18 -19.36 25.28
C GLN A 483 12.79 -19.72 25.84
N THR A 484 12.71 -20.15 27.11
CA THR A 484 11.44 -20.40 27.79
C THR A 484 10.69 -19.10 28.08
N PHE A 485 11.37 -18.03 28.48
CA PHE A 485 10.75 -16.71 28.65
C PHE A 485 10.25 -16.13 27.32
N TYR A 486 11.01 -16.31 26.23
CA TYR A 486 10.60 -15.94 24.87
C TYR A 486 9.26 -16.60 24.47
N TRP A 487 9.17 -17.93 24.55
CA TRP A 487 7.94 -18.67 24.20
C TRP A 487 6.77 -18.33 25.13
N LEU A 488 7.02 -18.16 26.43
CA LEU A 488 6.00 -17.82 27.41
C LEU A 488 5.32 -16.48 27.08
N ILE A 489 6.07 -15.43 26.72
CA ILE A 489 5.46 -14.14 26.33
C ILE A 489 4.67 -14.26 25.03
N ILE A 490 5.15 -15.01 24.03
CA ILE A 490 4.43 -15.20 22.76
C ILE A 490 3.06 -15.86 23.01
N VAL A 491 3.03 -16.92 23.83
CA VAL A 491 1.78 -17.59 24.22
C VAL A 491 0.84 -16.63 24.95
N LEU A 492 1.33 -15.80 25.88
CA LEU A 492 0.50 -14.78 26.55
C LEU A 492 -0.08 -13.75 25.58
N VAL A 493 0.68 -13.31 24.57
CA VAL A 493 0.21 -12.36 23.55
C VAL A 493 -0.87 -13.00 22.67
N PHE A 494 -0.69 -14.24 22.22
CA PHE A 494 -1.72 -14.95 21.45
C PHE A 494 -2.99 -15.22 22.28
N LEU A 495 -2.86 -15.63 23.54
CA LEU A 495 -4.03 -15.81 24.42
C LEU A 495 -4.76 -14.49 24.69
N ASN A 496 -4.04 -13.37 24.89
CA ASN A 496 -4.68 -12.05 25.03
C ASN A 496 -5.40 -11.63 23.74
N THR A 497 -4.80 -11.90 22.58
CA THR A 497 -5.39 -11.65 21.26
C THR A 497 -6.66 -12.49 21.04
N GLY A 498 -6.62 -13.78 21.43
CA GLY A 498 -7.78 -14.67 21.37
C GLY A 498 -8.95 -14.18 22.23
N VAL A 499 -8.67 -13.66 23.44
CA VAL A 499 -9.72 -13.07 24.29
C VAL A 499 -10.34 -11.83 23.65
N LEU A 500 -9.54 -10.96 23.03
CA LEU A 500 -10.04 -9.80 22.29
C LEU A 500 -10.90 -10.21 21.07
N ALA A 501 -10.60 -11.34 20.44
CA ALA A 501 -11.39 -11.90 19.32
C ALA A 501 -12.75 -12.50 19.73
N THR A 502 -12.97 -12.80 21.02
CA THR A 502 -14.27 -13.36 21.48
C THR A 502 -15.41 -12.34 21.55
N GLU A 503 -15.10 -11.05 21.41
CA GLU A 503 -16.05 -9.98 21.65
C GLU A 503 -17.08 -9.83 20.53
N HIS A 504 -18.37 -9.79 20.89
CA HIS A 504 -19.47 -9.69 19.92
C HIS A 504 -20.68 -8.91 20.45
N TYR A 505 -21.57 -8.52 19.53
CA TYR A 505 -22.83 -7.86 19.87
C TYR A 505 -23.75 -8.80 20.67
N ASN A 506 -24.41 -8.26 21.69
CA ASN A 506 -25.30 -8.99 22.59
C ASN A 506 -24.65 -10.22 23.27
N GLN A 507 -23.36 -10.12 23.61
CA GLN A 507 -22.63 -11.18 24.31
C GLN A 507 -23.19 -11.43 25.73
N PRO A 508 -23.12 -12.67 26.25
CA PRO A 508 -23.68 -13.00 27.56
C PRO A 508 -22.82 -12.47 28.71
N LEU A 509 -23.48 -12.09 29.82
CA LEU A 509 -22.87 -11.52 31.05
C LEU A 509 -21.77 -12.37 31.72
N TRP A 510 -21.60 -13.64 31.35
CA TRP A 510 -20.46 -14.45 31.80
C TRP A 510 -19.21 -14.13 30.99
N LEU A 511 -19.35 -13.86 29.69
CA LEU A 511 -18.26 -13.57 28.77
C LEU A 511 -17.70 -12.16 29.00
N ASP A 512 -18.56 -11.17 29.28
CA ASP A 512 -18.12 -9.83 29.75
C ASP A 512 -17.19 -9.94 30.97
N ARG A 513 -17.64 -10.67 32.01
CA ARG A 513 -16.87 -10.85 33.25
C ARG A 513 -15.58 -11.65 33.02
N PHE A 514 -15.63 -12.68 32.17
CA PHE A 514 -14.44 -13.44 31.78
C PHE A 514 -13.43 -12.53 31.08
N GLN A 515 -13.85 -11.76 30.07
CA GLN A 515 -13.01 -10.80 29.37
C GLN A 515 -12.42 -9.75 30.32
N GLU A 516 -13.19 -9.25 31.30
CA GLU A 516 -12.72 -8.27 32.29
C GLU A 516 -11.62 -8.86 33.21
N TYR A 517 -11.89 -9.99 33.87
CA TYR A 517 -10.91 -10.65 34.75
C TYR A 517 -9.65 -11.07 33.99
N THR A 518 -9.81 -11.63 32.79
CA THR A 518 -8.69 -12.08 31.97
C THR A 518 -7.87 -10.90 31.41
N ASN A 519 -8.50 -9.76 31.10
CA ASN A 519 -7.77 -8.54 30.75
C ASN A 519 -6.95 -8.01 31.93
N MET A 520 -7.50 -7.98 33.15
CA MET A 520 -6.74 -7.61 34.35
C MET A 520 -5.53 -8.53 34.58
N PHE A 521 -5.72 -9.84 34.42
CA PHE A 521 -4.67 -10.85 34.52
C PHE A 521 -3.53 -10.61 33.51
N PHE A 522 -3.84 -10.38 32.23
CA PHE A 522 -2.81 -10.07 31.23
C PHE A 522 -2.08 -8.75 31.49
N ILE A 523 -2.77 -7.71 31.98
CA ILE A 523 -2.11 -6.45 32.37
C ILE A 523 -1.10 -6.68 33.49
N ALA A 524 -1.45 -7.48 34.50
CA ALA A 524 -0.54 -7.82 35.60
C ALA A 524 0.71 -8.57 35.09
N LEU A 525 0.54 -9.56 34.22
CA LEU A 525 1.66 -10.31 33.63
C LEU A 525 2.57 -9.44 32.75
N PHE A 526 2.00 -8.59 31.89
CA PHE A 526 2.80 -7.66 31.07
C PHE A 526 3.48 -6.56 31.91
N THR A 527 2.89 -6.16 33.04
CA THR A 527 3.54 -5.25 34.00
C THR A 527 4.74 -5.94 34.68
N MET A 528 4.60 -7.20 35.08
CA MET A 528 5.71 -7.99 35.64
C MET A 528 6.83 -8.20 34.61
N GLU A 529 6.48 -8.51 33.36
CA GLU A 529 7.42 -8.59 32.23
C GLU A 529 8.23 -7.30 32.07
N MET A 530 7.56 -6.14 32.04
CA MET A 530 8.19 -4.82 31.93
C MET A 530 9.13 -4.54 33.10
N LEU A 531 8.71 -4.80 34.34
CA LEU A 531 9.52 -4.58 35.54
C LEU A 531 10.76 -5.48 35.58
N LEU A 532 10.64 -6.77 35.20
CA LEU A 532 11.77 -7.70 35.12
C LEU A 532 12.79 -7.27 34.05
N LYS A 533 12.33 -6.80 32.89
CA LYS A 533 13.20 -6.24 31.84
C LYS A 533 13.90 -4.96 32.32
N LEU A 534 13.17 -4.03 32.92
CA LEU A 534 13.70 -2.76 33.42
C LEU A 534 14.76 -2.96 34.52
N TYR A 535 14.56 -3.92 35.41
CA TYR A 535 15.51 -4.27 36.47
C TYR A 535 16.77 -4.97 35.90
N SER A 536 16.59 -5.99 35.05
CA SER A 536 17.70 -6.78 34.49
C SER A 536 18.60 -6.02 33.51
N LEU A 537 18.03 -5.16 32.67
CA LEU A 537 18.75 -4.32 31.71
C LEU A 537 19.20 -2.98 32.31
N GLY A 538 18.52 -2.50 33.36
CA GLY A 538 18.68 -1.15 33.88
C GLY A 538 17.91 -0.09 33.08
N PHE A 539 17.74 1.08 33.68
CA PHE A 539 16.88 2.14 33.14
C PHE A 539 17.34 2.62 31.75
N GLN A 540 18.62 3.02 31.60
CA GLN A 540 19.12 3.52 30.33
C GLN A 540 19.11 2.44 29.23
N GLY A 541 19.65 1.24 29.50
CA GLY A 541 19.67 0.12 28.56
C GLY A 541 18.27 -0.33 28.11
N TYR A 542 17.28 -0.30 29.00
CA TYR A 542 15.89 -0.58 28.63
C TYR A 542 15.37 0.39 27.56
N PHE A 543 15.62 1.69 27.72
CA PHE A 543 15.16 2.74 26.81
C PHE A 543 16.02 2.90 25.53
N VAL A 544 17.11 2.15 25.33
CA VAL A 544 17.80 2.13 24.02
C VAL A 544 16.94 1.44 22.96
N SER A 545 16.34 0.29 23.27
CA SER A 545 15.55 -0.51 22.31
C SER A 545 14.16 0.09 22.01
N LEU A 546 13.87 0.35 20.74
CA LEU A 546 12.55 0.83 20.28
C LEU A 546 11.39 -0.09 20.70
N PHE A 547 11.57 -1.41 20.62
CA PHE A 547 10.55 -2.38 21.03
C PHE A 547 10.28 -2.36 22.54
N ASN A 548 11.29 -2.05 23.37
CA ASN A 548 11.10 -1.86 24.81
C ASN A 548 10.38 -0.53 25.11
N ARG A 549 10.66 0.55 24.35
CA ARG A 549 9.87 1.80 24.44
C ARG A 549 8.39 1.55 24.15
N PHE A 550 8.10 0.77 23.10
CA PHE A 550 6.74 0.38 22.73
C PHE A 550 6.06 -0.49 23.80
N ASP A 551 6.76 -1.51 24.32
CA ASP A 551 6.29 -2.37 25.42
C ASP A 551 5.87 -1.54 26.65
N CYS A 552 6.71 -0.59 27.07
CA CYS A 552 6.43 0.36 28.14
C CYS A 552 5.19 1.23 27.86
N PHE A 553 5.06 1.78 26.65
CA PHE A 553 3.88 2.55 26.25
C PHE A 553 2.58 1.73 26.31
N VAL A 554 2.61 0.48 25.83
CA VAL A 554 1.45 -0.42 25.84
C VAL A 554 1.04 -0.80 27.28
N VAL A 555 2.00 -1.06 28.16
CA VAL A 555 1.74 -1.37 29.58
C VAL A 555 1.19 -0.15 30.31
N ILE A 556 1.83 1.01 30.18
CA ILE A 556 1.36 2.26 30.81
C ILE A 556 -0.05 2.61 30.31
N GLY A 557 -0.28 2.61 28.99
CA GLY A 557 -1.60 2.89 28.40
C GLY A 557 -2.69 1.93 28.91
N SER A 558 -2.35 0.65 29.10
CA SER A 558 -3.26 -0.35 29.68
C SER A 558 -3.59 -0.11 31.15
N ILE A 559 -2.61 0.34 31.96
CA ILE A 559 -2.83 0.70 33.36
C ILE A 559 -3.65 2.00 33.45
N SER A 560 -3.35 3.00 32.62
CA SER A 560 -4.13 4.24 32.52
C SER A 560 -5.58 3.95 32.12
N GLU A 561 -5.82 3.12 31.11
CA GLU A 561 -7.17 2.68 30.75
C GLU A 561 -7.91 2.10 31.97
N MET A 562 -7.31 1.12 32.65
CA MET A 562 -7.92 0.43 33.78
C MET A 562 -8.36 1.40 34.90
N ILE A 563 -7.50 2.37 35.21
CA ILE A 563 -7.79 3.42 36.20
C ILE A 563 -8.94 4.32 35.71
N LEU A 564 -8.90 4.75 34.44
CA LEU A 564 -9.94 5.60 33.83
C LEU A 564 -11.31 4.90 33.78
N THR A 565 -11.35 3.59 33.50
CA THR A 565 -12.60 2.81 33.50
C THR A 565 -13.16 2.60 34.90
N HIS A 566 -12.33 2.32 35.91
CA HIS A 566 -12.81 2.18 37.29
C HIS A 566 -13.28 3.49 37.92
N THR A 567 -12.63 4.61 37.57
CA THR A 567 -12.98 5.94 38.13
C THR A 567 -14.19 6.58 37.48
N ASN A 568 -14.72 6.04 36.37
CA ASN A 568 -15.92 6.53 35.67
C ASN A 568 -15.89 8.03 35.27
N VAL A 569 -14.69 8.61 35.12
CA VAL A 569 -14.51 10.06 34.84
C VAL A 569 -14.89 10.45 33.41
N MET A 570 -14.97 9.49 32.49
CA MET A 570 -15.10 9.75 31.05
C MET A 570 -16.47 9.35 30.46
N PRO A 571 -16.93 10.06 29.40
CA PRO A 571 -18.14 9.67 28.68
C PRO A 571 -17.98 8.30 28.00
N PRO A 572 -19.08 7.56 27.76
CA PRO A 572 -19.04 6.19 27.26
C PRO A 572 -18.33 6.03 25.90
N LEU A 573 -18.35 7.06 25.04
CA LEU A 573 -17.60 7.07 23.77
C LEU A 573 -16.08 7.03 23.99
N GLY A 574 -15.57 7.76 24.99
CA GLY A 574 -14.15 7.74 25.34
C GLY A 574 -13.71 6.37 25.86
N ILE A 575 -14.59 5.69 26.60
CA ILE A 575 -14.35 4.32 27.10
C ILE A 575 -14.21 3.33 25.93
N SER A 576 -15.02 3.42 24.86
CA SER A 576 -14.87 2.55 23.68
C SER A 576 -13.56 2.77 22.92
N VAL A 577 -13.11 4.02 22.77
CA VAL A 577 -11.82 4.34 22.14
C VAL A 577 -10.65 3.82 22.98
N LEU A 578 -10.71 3.96 24.31
CA LEU A 578 -9.66 3.45 25.20
C LEU A 578 -9.55 1.92 25.16
N ARG A 579 -10.67 1.18 24.99
CA ARG A 579 -10.62 -0.29 24.77
C ARG A 579 -9.84 -0.68 23.52
N CYS A 580 -9.80 0.17 22.49
CA CYS A 580 -9.00 -0.08 21.29
C CYS A 580 -7.49 -0.03 21.59
N VAL A 581 -7.04 0.67 22.63
CA VAL A 581 -5.62 0.71 23.05
C VAL A 581 -5.12 -0.69 23.46
N ARG A 582 -6.01 -1.57 23.94
CA ARG A 582 -5.66 -2.97 24.24
C ARG A 582 -5.12 -3.73 23.02
N LEU A 583 -5.55 -3.36 21.81
CA LEU A 583 -5.08 -4.00 20.57
C LEU A 583 -3.62 -3.69 20.25
N LEU A 584 -3.03 -2.63 20.81
CA LEU A 584 -1.59 -2.37 20.67
C LEU A 584 -0.74 -3.49 21.29
N ARG A 585 -1.31 -4.34 22.16
CA ARG A 585 -0.65 -5.56 22.67
C ARG A 585 -0.41 -6.60 21.57
N VAL A 586 -1.24 -6.65 20.52
CA VAL A 586 -1.05 -7.56 19.38
C VAL A 586 0.25 -7.22 18.64
N PHE A 587 0.60 -5.93 18.54
CA PHE A 587 1.89 -5.51 17.99
C PHE A 587 3.10 -5.99 18.81
N LYS A 588 2.96 -6.52 20.04
CA LYS A 588 4.10 -7.19 20.71
C LYS A 588 4.66 -8.35 19.89
N VAL A 589 3.84 -9.02 19.06
CA VAL A 589 4.31 -10.09 18.15
C VAL A 589 5.42 -9.59 17.21
N THR A 590 5.40 -8.31 16.80
CA THR A 590 6.43 -7.71 15.92
C THR A 590 7.85 -7.81 16.48
N LYS A 591 8.01 -7.78 17.81
CA LYS A 591 9.32 -7.92 18.47
C LYS A 591 9.91 -9.33 18.33
N TYR A 592 9.04 -10.33 18.33
CA TYR A 592 9.44 -11.73 18.42
C TYR A 592 9.58 -12.36 17.03
N TRP A 593 8.79 -11.91 16.06
CA TRP A 593 8.83 -12.42 14.69
C TRP A 593 9.81 -11.61 13.83
N ARG A 594 11.02 -12.14 13.61
CA ARG A 594 12.10 -11.46 12.85
C ARG A 594 11.63 -10.86 11.53
N SER A 595 10.97 -11.63 10.66
CA SER A 595 10.46 -11.14 9.36
C SER A 595 9.52 -9.93 9.49
N LEU A 596 8.56 -9.98 10.43
CA LEU A 596 7.65 -8.85 10.71
C LEU A 596 8.39 -7.66 11.36
N SER A 597 9.39 -7.92 12.20
CA SER A 597 10.27 -6.90 12.79
C SER A 597 11.04 -6.13 11.71
N ASN A 598 11.68 -6.86 10.79
CA ASN A 598 12.46 -6.32 9.67
C ASN A 598 11.54 -5.54 8.71
N LEU A 599 10.35 -6.07 8.40
CA LEU A 599 9.35 -5.37 7.58
C LEU A 599 8.89 -4.05 8.23
N VAL A 600 8.60 -4.04 9.53
CA VAL A 600 8.22 -2.81 10.26
C VAL A 600 9.37 -1.81 10.30
N ALA A 601 10.62 -2.25 10.50
CA ALA A 601 11.79 -1.38 10.47
C ALA A 601 12.02 -0.76 9.07
N SER A 602 11.95 -1.57 8.01
CA SER A 602 12.03 -1.12 6.62
C SER A 602 10.93 -0.10 6.29
N LEU A 603 9.68 -0.38 6.67
CA LEU A 603 8.55 0.55 6.46
C LEU A 603 8.72 1.88 7.20
N LEU A 604 9.24 1.86 8.44
CA LEU A 604 9.52 3.06 9.23
C LEU A 604 10.70 3.87 8.68
N ASN A 605 11.66 3.23 8.02
CA ASN A 605 12.74 3.93 7.32
C ASN A 605 12.23 4.55 6.02
N SER A 606 11.44 3.82 5.22
CA SER A 606 10.90 4.33 3.96
C SER A 606 9.86 5.45 4.16
N ILE A 607 9.11 5.49 5.27
CA ILE A 607 8.12 6.56 5.50
C ILE A 607 8.73 7.97 5.42
N GLN A 608 10.02 8.15 5.72
CA GLN A 608 10.67 9.46 5.64
C GLN A 608 10.88 9.95 4.19
N SER A 609 11.16 9.05 3.24
CA SER A 609 11.24 9.42 1.82
C SER A 609 9.82 9.68 1.27
N ILE A 610 8.90 8.76 1.60
CA ILE A 610 7.51 8.72 1.12
C ILE A 610 6.67 9.89 1.67
N ALA A 611 6.96 10.42 2.86
CA ALA A 611 6.21 11.52 3.47
C ALA A 611 6.11 12.77 2.57
N SER A 612 7.12 13.03 1.74
CA SER A 612 7.11 14.14 0.78
C SER A 612 6.13 13.93 -0.38
N LEU A 613 5.98 12.68 -0.83
CA LEU A 613 5.02 12.24 -1.84
C LEU A 613 3.58 12.21 -1.29
N LEU A 614 3.38 11.69 -0.08
CA LEU A 614 2.08 11.71 0.59
C LEU A 614 1.60 13.12 0.92
N LEU A 615 2.50 14.04 1.29
CA LEU A 615 2.18 15.45 1.47
C LEU A 615 1.72 16.12 0.17
N LEU A 616 2.31 15.75 -0.98
CA LEU A 616 1.87 16.24 -2.28
C LEU A 616 0.49 15.68 -2.67
N LEU A 617 0.24 14.39 -2.46
CA LEU A 617 -1.08 13.79 -2.67
C LEU A 617 -2.14 14.43 -1.77
N PHE A 618 -1.85 14.63 -0.48
CA PHE A 618 -2.76 15.32 0.43
C PHE A 618 -3.01 16.79 0.02
N LEU A 619 -1.98 17.51 -0.43
CA LEU A 619 -2.15 18.86 -0.97
C LEU A 619 -3.04 18.89 -2.21
N PHE A 620 -2.89 17.91 -3.12
CA PHE A 620 -3.76 17.75 -4.29
C PHE A 620 -5.23 17.51 -3.86
N ILE A 621 -5.47 16.59 -2.92
CA ILE A 621 -6.80 16.32 -2.35
C ILE A 621 -7.40 17.60 -1.75
N VAL A 622 -6.64 18.36 -0.97
CA VAL A 622 -7.10 19.63 -0.36
C VAL A 622 -7.42 20.68 -1.41
N ILE A 623 -6.63 20.81 -2.48
CA ILE A 623 -6.90 21.75 -3.58
C ILE A 623 -8.21 21.40 -4.27
N PHE A 624 -8.42 20.12 -4.62
CA PHE A 624 -9.66 19.70 -5.26
C PHE A 624 -10.86 19.79 -4.31
N ALA A 625 -10.70 19.47 -3.03
CA ALA A 625 -11.77 19.61 -2.03
C ALA A 625 -12.22 21.08 -1.88
N LEU A 626 -11.27 22.01 -1.81
CA LEU A 626 -11.57 23.44 -1.78
C LEU A 626 -12.19 23.91 -3.11
N LEU A 627 -11.75 23.39 -4.26
CA LEU A 627 -12.32 23.74 -5.58
C LEU A 627 -13.77 23.23 -5.68
N GLY A 628 -14.03 22.00 -5.27
CA GLY A 628 -15.36 21.41 -5.21
C GLY A 628 -16.31 22.20 -4.31
N MET A 629 -15.83 22.71 -3.16
CA MET A 629 -16.63 23.63 -2.32
C MET A 629 -16.97 24.96 -3.02
N GLN A 630 -16.08 25.51 -3.84
CA GLN A 630 -16.35 26.75 -4.60
C GLN A 630 -17.27 26.54 -5.81
N VAL A 631 -17.25 25.34 -6.42
CA VAL A 631 -18.06 25.00 -7.60
C VAL A 631 -19.43 24.45 -7.20
N PHE A 632 -19.47 23.47 -6.30
CA PHE A 632 -20.67 22.69 -5.97
C PHE A 632 -21.24 22.94 -4.56
N GLY A 633 -20.50 23.61 -3.68
CA GLY A 633 -20.91 23.84 -2.30
C GLY A 633 -22.23 24.63 -2.21
N GLY A 634 -23.18 24.12 -1.42
CA GLY A 634 -24.52 24.68 -1.30
C GLY A 634 -25.42 24.49 -2.53
N ARG A 635 -24.96 23.80 -3.59
CA ARG A 635 -25.78 23.54 -4.80
C ARG A 635 -26.45 22.17 -4.85
N PHE A 636 -26.04 21.21 -4.01
CA PHE A 636 -26.61 19.86 -3.97
C PHE A 636 -27.94 19.83 -3.17
N ASN A 637 -28.85 20.74 -3.51
CA ASN A 637 -30.17 20.91 -2.89
C ASN A 637 -31.23 20.87 -3.99
N PHE A 638 -31.75 19.68 -4.28
CA PHE A 638 -32.68 19.46 -5.41
C PHE A 638 -34.15 19.62 -5.02
N ASN A 639 -34.52 19.24 -3.80
CA ASN A 639 -35.89 19.31 -3.30
C ASN A 639 -35.89 19.38 -1.77
N ASP A 640 -36.77 20.18 -1.17
CA ASP A 640 -36.83 20.34 0.30
C ASP A 640 -37.33 19.09 1.04
N THR A 641 -37.91 18.13 0.30
CA THR A 641 -38.49 16.89 0.83
C THR A 641 -37.58 15.65 0.68
N GLN A 642 -36.49 15.74 -0.08
CA GLN A 642 -35.52 14.66 -0.22
C GLN A 642 -34.28 14.93 0.63
N ASP A 643 -33.79 13.90 1.31
CA ASP A 643 -32.53 13.99 2.04
C ASP A 643 -31.37 14.32 1.08
N LYS A 644 -30.49 15.23 1.51
CA LYS A 644 -29.32 15.63 0.71
C LYS A 644 -28.41 14.42 0.42
N PRO A 645 -27.78 14.35 -0.77
CA PRO A 645 -26.77 13.33 -1.05
C PRO A 645 -25.63 13.40 -0.02
N ARG A 646 -25.21 12.23 0.49
CA ARG A 646 -24.17 12.15 1.53
C ARG A 646 -22.83 12.69 1.03
N SER A 647 -22.45 12.31 -0.19
CA SER A 647 -21.23 12.76 -0.87
C SER A 647 -21.47 14.13 -1.51
N ASN A 648 -21.26 15.19 -0.72
CA ASN A 648 -21.49 16.58 -1.11
C ASN A 648 -20.30 17.50 -0.76
N PHE A 649 -20.40 18.75 -1.24
CA PHE A 649 -19.35 19.76 -1.12
C PHE A 649 -19.73 20.92 -0.16
N ASP A 650 -20.70 20.70 0.75
CA ASP A 650 -21.21 21.76 1.67
C ASP A 650 -20.23 22.08 2.82
N SER A 651 -19.26 21.20 3.12
CA SER A 651 -18.26 21.42 4.16
C SER A 651 -16.89 20.87 3.78
N PHE A 652 -15.81 21.39 4.38
CA PHE A 652 -14.44 20.96 4.08
C PHE A 652 -14.21 19.46 4.32
N TRP A 653 -14.65 18.91 5.46
CA TRP A 653 -14.46 17.49 5.75
C TRP A 653 -15.29 16.58 4.84
N GLN A 654 -16.53 16.95 4.52
CA GLN A 654 -17.35 16.16 3.59
C GLN A 654 -16.84 16.25 2.15
N SER A 655 -16.34 17.42 1.75
CA SER A 655 -15.66 17.62 0.46
C SER A 655 -14.37 16.79 0.37
N LEU A 656 -13.55 16.78 1.43
CA LEU A 656 -12.33 15.97 1.51
C LEU A 656 -12.63 14.48 1.34
N LEU A 657 -13.69 13.97 1.99
CA LEU A 657 -14.15 12.60 1.85
C LEU A 657 -14.71 12.31 0.44
N THR A 658 -15.47 13.23 -0.13
CA THR A 658 -16.06 13.10 -1.48
C THR A 658 -14.97 13.09 -2.56
N VAL A 659 -13.93 13.92 -2.42
CA VAL A 659 -12.74 13.88 -3.29
C VAL A 659 -11.96 12.59 -3.09
N PHE A 660 -11.81 12.10 -1.86
CA PHE A 660 -11.17 10.81 -1.60
C PHE A 660 -11.94 9.64 -2.25
N GLN A 661 -13.27 9.62 -2.17
CA GLN A 661 -14.14 8.65 -2.85
C GLN A 661 -13.93 8.69 -4.39
N ILE A 662 -13.86 9.87 -5.00
CA ILE A 662 -13.59 9.99 -6.44
C ILE A 662 -12.18 9.46 -6.80
N LEU A 663 -11.21 9.55 -5.88
CA LEU A 663 -9.86 9.02 -6.06
C LEU A 663 -9.72 7.51 -5.82
N THR A 664 -10.61 6.89 -5.04
CA THR A 664 -10.67 5.42 -4.98
C THR A 664 -11.35 4.83 -6.23
N GLY A 665 -12.10 5.66 -6.97
CA GLY A 665 -12.87 5.24 -8.14
C GLY A 665 -14.21 4.57 -7.79
N GLU A 666 -14.65 4.67 -6.55
CA GLU A 666 -15.90 4.09 -6.04
C GLU A 666 -17.05 5.10 -6.16
N ASP A 667 -18.12 4.77 -6.90
CA ASP A 667 -19.34 5.56 -7.05
C ASP A 667 -19.08 7.04 -7.49
N TRP A 668 -17.95 7.27 -8.18
CA TRP A 668 -17.52 8.60 -8.62
C TRP A 668 -18.46 9.18 -9.69
N ASN A 669 -19.10 8.31 -10.46
CA ASN A 669 -20.10 8.62 -11.47
C ASN A 669 -21.39 9.19 -10.84
N ALA A 670 -21.88 8.67 -9.71
CA ALA A 670 -23.04 9.24 -9.03
C ALA A 670 -22.80 10.66 -8.48
N VAL A 671 -21.59 10.92 -7.96
CA VAL A 671 -21.16 12.28 -7.57
C VAL A 671 -21.06 13.20 -8.80
N MET A 672 -20.62 12.68 -9.95
CA MET A 672 -20.64 13.42 -11.21
C MET A 672 -22.07 13.72 -11.68
N TYR A 673 -23.00 12.76 -11.58
CA TYR A 673 -24.40 12.97 -12.00
C TYR A 673 -25.07 14.09 -11.19
N THR A 674 -24.92 14.05 -9.86
CA THR A 674 -25.40 15.13 -8.98
C THR A 674 -24.68 16.46 -9.26
N GLY A 675 -23.39 16.43 -9.59
CA GLY A 675 -22.63 17.59 -10.07
C GLY A 675 -23.20 18.25 -11.33
N ILE A 676 -23.60 17.46 -12.33
CA ILE A 676 -24.21 17.94 -13.59
C ILE A 676 -25.64 18.44 -13.34
N ALA A 677 -26.44 17.69 -12.58
CA ALA A 677 -27.80 18.07 -12.21
C ALA A 677 -27.85 19.43 -11.47
N ALA A 678 -26.89 19.69 -10.58
CA ALA A 678 -26.78 20.94 -9.82
C ALA A 678 -26.53 22.21 -10.67
N TYR A 679 -26.26 22.04 -11.97
CA TYR A 679 -26.09 23.11 -12.95
C TYR A 679 -27.17 23.12 -14.05
N GLY A 680 -28.32 22.48 -13.80
CA GLY A 680 -29.46 22.45 -14.73
C GLY A 680 -29.43 21.28 -15.73
N GLY A 681 -28.68 20.21 -15.41
CA GLY A 681 -28.67 18.98 -16.18
C GLY A 681 -27.96 19.07 -17.53
N VAL A 682 -28.33 18.17 -18.44
CA VAL A 682 -27.63 17.92 -19.71
C VAL A 682 -27.93 18.98 -20.78
N HIS A 683 -29.11 19.61 -20.72
CA HIS A 683 -29.57 20.58 -21.71
C HIS A 683 -28.89 21.97 -21.61
N GLY A 684 -28.09 22.22 -20.58
CA GLY A 684 -27.40 23.49 -20.34
C GLY A 684 -25.88 23.38 -20.27
N PHE A 685 -25.24 24.40 -19.70
CA PHE A 685 -23.79 24.39 -19.42
C PHE A 685 -23.39 23.37 -18.33
N GLY A 686 -24.34 22.70 -17.67
CA GLY A 686 -24.09 21.73 -16.60
C GLY A 686 -23.23 20.54 -17.00
N VAL A 687 -23.25 20.12 -18.27
CA VAL A 687 -22.37 19.06 -18.77
C VAL A 687 -20.88 19.40 -18.56
N LEU A 688 -20.50 20.69 -18.62
CA LEU A 688 -19.10 21.11 -18.39
C LEU A 688 -18.61 20.80 -16.96
N ALA A 689 -19.51 20.54 -16.00
CA ALA A 689 -19.14 20.08 -14.67
C ALA A 689 -18.41 18.72 -14.69
N CYS A 690 -18.65 17.86 -15.70
CA CYS A 690 -17.96 16.57 -15.83
C CYS A 690 -16.44 16.72 -15.94
N ILE A 691 -15.95 17.84 -16.50
CA ILE A 691 -14.52 18.13 -16.68
C ILE A 691 -13.79 18.17 -15.32
N TYR A 692 -14.43 18.68 -14.27
CA TYR A 692 -13.86 18.66 -12.92
C TYR A 692 -13.60 17.23 -12.43
N PHE A 693 -14.60 16.33 -12.59
CA PHE A 693 -14.51 14.94 -12.15
C PHE A 693 -13.50 14.14 -12.99
N ILE A 694 -13.49 14.33 -14.31
CA ILE A 694 -12.54 13.68 -15.23
C ILE A 694 -11.09 14.11 -14.90
N ILE A 695 -10.84 15.42 -14.70
CA ILE A 695 -9.50 15.91 -14.33
C ILE A 695 -9.09 15.38 -12.95
N LEU A 696 -9.99 15.41 -11.96
CA LEU A 696 -9.73 14.88 -10.62
C LEU A 696 -9.35 13.39 -10.69
N PHE A 697 -10.14 12.58 -11.38
CA PHE A 697 -9.89 11.14 -11.54
C PHE A 697 -8.57 10.87 -12.25
N ILE A 698 -8.33 11.48 -13.43
CA ILE A 698 -7.12 11.22 -14.23
C ILE A 698 -5.85 11.73 -13.52
N CYS A 699 -5.82 13.00 -13.12
CA CYS A 699 -4.63 13.58 -12.48
C CYS A 699 -4.38 12.99 -11.09
N GLY A 700 -5.45 12.69 -10.35
CA GLY A 700 -5.36 12.10 -9.03
C GLY A 700 -4.86 10.66 -9.05
N ASN A 701 -5.43 9.80 -9.91
CA ASN A 701 -4.94 8.44 -10.10
C ASN A 701 -3.54 8.40 -10.70
N TYR A 702 -3.17 9.37 -11.55
CA TYR A 702 -1.79 9.52 -12.00
C TYR A 702 -0.83 9.84 -10.84
N ILE A 703 -1.17 10.75 -9.92
CA ILE A 703 -0.35 11.02 -8.73
C ILE A 703 -0.31 9.79 -7.84
N LEU A 704 -1.45 9.16 -7.53
CA LEU A 704 -1.54 7.95 -6.70
C LEU A 704 -0.65 6.83 -7.27
N LEU A 705 -0.72 6.59 -8.58
CA LEU A 705 0.08 5.56 -9.24
C LEU A 705 1.58 5.85 -9.18
N ASN A 706 2.01 7.11 -9.32
CA ASN A 706 3.42 7.48 -9.12
C ASN A 706 3.86 7.32 -7.66
N VAL A 707 3.00 7.64 -6.69
CA VAL A 707 3.27 7.42 -5.27
C VAL A 707 3.44 5.91 -5.01
N PHE A 708 2.50 5.08 -5.48
CA PHE A 708 2.56 3.62 -5.33
C PHE A 708 3.81 3.02 -5.98
N LEU A 709 4.12 3.41 -7.22
CA LEU A 709 5.28 2.86 -7.95
C LEU A 709 6.61 3.32 -7.35
N ALA A 710 6.73 4.57 -6.89
CA ALA A 710 7.91 5.01 -6.14
C ALA A 710 8.11 4.16 -4.87
N ILE A 711 7.06 3.99 -4.07
CA ILE A 711 7.08 3.15 -2.86
C ILE A 711 7.47 1.70 -3.19
N ALA A 712 6.89 1.11 -4.24
CA ALA A 712 7.13 -0.26 -4.62
C ALA A 712 8.58 -0.48 -5.12
N VAL A 713 9.10 0.44 -5.92
CA VAL A 713 10.47 0.38 -6.46
C VAL A 713 11.52 0.62 -5.38
N ASP A 714 11.30 1.59 -4.48
CA ASP A 714 12.20 1.87 -3.36
C ASP A 714 12.21 0.68 -2.36
N ASN A 715 11.05 0.19 -1.92
CA ASN A 715 10.98 -0.95 -1.00
C ASN A 715 11.52 -2.25 -1.62
N LEU A 716 11.35 -2.48 -2.92
CA LEU A 716 11.94 -3.64 -3.62
C LEU A 716 13.46 -3.51 -3.68
N ALA A 717 14.00 -2.31 -3.91
CA ALA A 717 15.43 -2.06 -3.91
C ALA A 717 16.07 -2.27 -2.52
N ASP A 718 15.40 -1.80 -1.46
CA ASP A 718 15.83 -2.04 -0.08
C ASP A 718 15.81 -3.56 0.22
N ALA A 719 14.74 -4.28 -0.15
CA ALA A 719 14.63 -5.73 0.05
C ALA A 719 15.68 -6.54 -0.73
N GLU A 720 15.99 -6.16 -1.98
CA GLU A 720 17.08 -6.77 -2.77
C GLU A 720 18.45 -6.57 -2.10
N SER A 721 18.67 -5.46 -1.41
CA SER A 721 19.93 -5.20 -0.72
C SER A 721 20.03 -5.85 0.65
N LEU A 722 18.93 -5.91 1.41
CA LEU A 722 18.89 -6.60 2.69
C LEU A 722 19.07 -8.11 2.50
N THR A 723 18.46 -8.71 1.48
CA THR A 723 18.66 -10.13 1.17
C THR A 723 20.07 -10.43 0.65
N ALA A 724 20.73 -9.48 -0.04
CA ALA A 724 22.15 -9.60 -0.39
C ALA A 724 23.05 -9.54 0.86
N ILE A 725 22.77 -8.64 1.81
CA ILE A 725 23.52 -8.54 3.08
C ILE A 725 23.30 -9.79 3.95
N GLU A 726 22.05 -10.25 4.13
CA GLU A 726 21.74 -11.49 4.87
C GLU A 726 22.50 -12.68 4.27
N LYS A 727 22.61 -12.77 2.93
CA LYS A 727 23.41 -13.81 2.27
C LYS A 727 24.93 -13.64 2.45
N GLU A 728 25.45 -12.41 2.34
CA GLU A 728 26.86 -12.12 2.62
C GLU A 728 27.22 -12.50 4.07
N GLU A 729 26.34 -12.23 5.05
CA GLU A 729 26.50 -12.62 6.46
C GLU A 729 26.44 -14.15 6.66
N GLU A 730 25.52 -14.85 5.99
CA GLU A 730 25.42 -16.32 6.03
C GLU A 730 26.69 -16.98 5.46
N GLU A 731 27.18 -16.50 4.31
CA GLU A 731 28.44 -16.97 3.72
C GLU A 731 29.65 -16.68 4.63
N GLU A 732 29.73 -15.49 5.24
CA GLU A 732 30.76 -15.18 6.24
C GLU A 732 30.68 -16.08 7.48
N ALA A 733 29.49 -16.37 7.98
CA ALA A 733 29.28 -17.23 9.15
C ALA A 733 29.70 -18.67 8.85
N GLN A 734 29.37 -19.20 7.66
CA GLN A 734 29.83 -20.51 7.19
C GLN A 734 31.36 -20.56 6.99
N ASN A 735 31.98 -19.48 6.55
CA ASN A 735 33.44 -19.42 6.39
C ASN A 735 34.16 -19.34 7.75
N LYS A 736 33.60 -18.59 8.72
CA LYS A 736 34.12 -18.52 10.10
C LYS A 736 33.98 -19.85 10.85
N SER A 737 32.94 -20.66 10.60
CA SER A 737 32.79 -21.99 11.21
C SER A 737 33.70 -23.06 10.60
N LYS A 738 34.23 -22.84 9.39
CA LYS A 738 35.16 -23.75 8.68
C LYS A 738 36.66 -23.44 8.92
N SER A 739 36.97 -22.54 9.85
CA SER A 739 38.36 -22.11 10.13
C SER A 739 39.00 -22.95 11.25
N PRO A 740 40.10 -23.70 11.01
CA PRO A 740 40.70 -24.59 12.01
C PRO A 740 41.58 -23.84 13.02
N THR A 741 41.40 -24.15 14.31
CA THR A 741 42.28 -23.70 15.41
C THR A 741 43.47 -24.67 15.58
N PRO A 742 44.73 -24.20 15.73
CA PRO A 742 45.90 -25.08 15.82
C PRO A 742 46.33 -25.43 17.26
N HIS A 743 46.57 -26.73 17.51
CA HIS A 743 47.21 -27.38 18.70
C HIS A 743 46.49 -27.16 20.07
N GLU A 744 46.58 -28.05 21.08
CA GLU A 744 47.53 -29.15 21.40
C GLU A 744 46.81 -30.46 21.84
N GLU A 745 47.37 -31.60 21.42
CA GLU A 745 47.64 -32.87 22.16
C GLU A 745 46.88 -33.10 23.49
N GLU A 746 45.90 -34.02 23.60
CA GLU A 746 45.99 -35.47 23.89
C GLU A 746 44.52 -36.06 23.84
N ASN A 747 44.17 -37.36 23.77
CA ASN A 747 44.91 -38.64 23.76
C ASN A 747 44.09 -39.81 23.13
N VAL A 748 44.72 -40.99 23.06
CA VAL A 748 44.27 -42.41 22.83
C VAL A 748 42.90 -42.74 23.48
N GLU A 749 41.96 -43.51 22.88
CA GLU A 749 41.96 -44.99 22.73
C GLU A 749 41.18 -45.53 21.49
N GLU A 750 41.47 -46.78 21.15
CA GLU A 750 41.16 -47.53 19.91
C GLU A 750 39.83 -48.29 19.95
N GLU A 751 39.27 -48.65 18.78
CA GLU A 751 38.58 -49.93 18.54
C GLU A 751 38.52 -50.23 17.02
N GLU A 752 39.06 -51.39 16.60
CA GLU A 752 39.05 -51.95 15.23
C GLU A 752 37.69 -52.70 15.00
N GLU A 753 37.24 -53.19 13.83
CA GLU A 753 37.88 -53.93 12.71
C GLU A 753 37.03 -53.85 11.40
N GLU A 754 37.71 -53.94 10.24
CA GLU A 754 37.37 -54.64 8.95
C GLU A 754 36.01 -54.41 8.21
N GLU A 755 35.88 -54.46 6.86
CA GLU A 755 36.61 -55.21 5.81
C GLU A 755 36.99 -54.40 4.53
N HIS A 756 38.07 -54.86 3.88
CA HIS A 756 38.48 -54.80 2.45
C HIS A 756 37.49 -54.23 1.39
N SER A 757 37.93 -53.54 0.32
CA SER A 757 38.96 -54.01 -0.63
C SER A 757 39.54 -52.94 -1.60
N VAL A 758 40.88 -52.92 -1.71
CA VAL A 758 41.80 -53.03 -2.90
C VAL A 758 41.23 -52.65 -4.30
N GLU A 759 41.93 -52.00 -5.24
CA GLU A 759 43.39 -51.95 -5.59
C GLU A 759 43.82 -50.48 -5.89
N GLU A 760 44.90 -49.97 -5.28
CA GLU A 760 46.30 -49.90 -5.80
C GLU A 760 46.44 -49.06 -7.09
N GLU A 761 46.97 -47.83 -7.04
CA GLU A 761 48.40 -47.41 -6.88
C GLU A 761 49.23 -47.45 -8.19
N GLU A 762 49.86 -46.30 -8.49
CA GLU A 762 51.20 -46.07 -9.09
C GLU A 762 51.24 -44.59 -9.55
N THR A 763 51.77 -43.65 -8.75
CA THR A 763 53.19 -43.18 -8.65
C THR A 763 53.79 -42.48 -9.88
N GLU A 764 54.17 -41.22 -9.64
CA GLU A 764 55.43 -40.54 -10.03
C GLU A 764 56.01 -40.71 -11.46
N GLU A 765 56.17 -39.61 -12.21
CA GLU A 765 57.49 -38.95 -12.42
C GLU A 765 57.42 -37.70 -13.33
N ASP A 766 58.49 -36.88 -13.30
CA ASP A 766 58.65 -35.58 -13.99
C ASP A 766 58.72 -35.66 -15.53
N GLY A 767 58.37 -34.56 -16.23
CA GLY A 767 58.53 -34.50 -17.69
C GLY A 767 58.12 -33.22 -18.43
N GLN A 768 58.97 -32.18 -18.34
CA GLN A 768 59.20 -31.09 -19.32
C GLN A 768 58.57 -31.24 -20.73
N TYR A 769 57.79 -30.24 -21.22
CA TYR A 769 58.09 -29.43 -22.43
C TYR A 769 57.03 -28.35 -22.77
N ASP A 770 57.44 -27.37 -23.58
CA ASP A 770 56.75 -26.12 -23.93
C ASP A 770 55.47 -26.25 -24.79
N GLY A 771 54.58 -25.25 -24.72
CA GLY A 771 53.39 -25.16 -25.58
C GLY A 771 52.52 -23.91 -25.39
N GLU A 772 52.94 -22.81 -26.03
CA GLU A 772 52.15 -21.61 -26.44
C GLU A 772 50.85 -21.25 -25.68
N ARG A 773 50.93 -20.17 -24.88
CA ARG A 773 49.76 -19.51 -24.27
C ARG A 773 49.20 -18.42 -25.19
N SER A 774 48.02 -18.65 -25.77
CA SER A 774 47.21 -17.61 -26.40
C SER A 774 46.26 -16.99 -25.37
N GLU A 775 46.15 -15.68 -25.37
CA GLU A 775 45.22 -14.93 -24.51
C GLU A 775 43.80 -14.97 -25.08
N HIS A 776 42.81 -15.11 -24.19
CA HIS A 776 41.46 -14.61 -24.44
C HIS A 776 40.78 -14.23 -23.12
N ASP A 777 39.89 -13.23 -23.19
CA ASP A 777 39.37 -12.50 -22.05
C ASP A 777 38.46 -13.34 -21.14
N GLU A 778 38.68 -13.25 -19.82
CA GLU A 778 37.69 -13.64 -18.81
C GLU A 778 37.00 -12.40 -18.26
N GLU A 779 35.89 -11.99 -18.90
CA GLU A 779 34.86 -11.24 -18.19
C GLU A 779 34.31 -12.14 -17.08
N ALA A 780 34.56 -11.78 -15.81
CA ALA A 780 34.08 -12.54 -14.67
C ALA A 780 32.55 -12.42 -14.52
N GLU A 781 31.81 -13.28 -15.21
CA GLU A 781 30.40 -13.54 -14.93
C GLU A 781 30.25 -13.98 -13.47
N SER A 782 29.69 -13.11 -12.63
CA SER A 782 29.31 -13.47 -11.26
C SER A 782 28.10 -14.41 -11.27
N GLN A 783 28.32 -15.69 -11.59
CA GLN A 783 27.32 -16.74 -11.42
C GLN A 783 27.07 -16.96 -9.93
N THR A 784 26.02 -16.31 -9.42
CA THR A 784 25.55 -16.46 -8.04
C THR A 784 25.06 -17.88 -7.80
N LYS A 785 25.95 -18.79 -7.42
CA LYS A 785 25.55 -20.00 -6.70
C LYS A 785 24.92 -19.56 -5.38
N MET A 786 23.60 -19.71 -5.28
CA MET A 786 22.94 -19.78 -3.98
C MET A 786 23.06 -21.22 -3.49
N THR A 787 24.11 -21.51 -2.74
CA THR A 787 24.10 -22.59 -1.75
C THR A 787 23.27 -22.10 -0.57
N LEU A 788 22.07 -22.65 -0.41
CA LEU A 788 21.25 -22.49 0.80
C LEU A 788 21.32 -23.82 1.56
N ASP A 789 22.20 -23.89 2.55
CA ASP A 789 22.16 -24.97 3.53
C ASP A 789 21.02 -24.70 4.51
N ASN A 790 19.93 -25.45 4.40
CA ASN A 790 18.97 -25.64 5.47
C ASN A 790 18.64 -27.13 5.56
N GLU A 791 19.28 -27.82 6.51
CA GLU A 791 19.13 -29.25 6.75
C GLU A 791 17.78 -29.58 7.43
N GLU A 792 16.67 -29.34 6.73
CA GLU A 792 15.34 -29.85 7.14
C GLU A 792 14.37 -30.05 5.93
N GLU A 793 14.88 -30.33 4.72
CA GLU A 793 14.06 -30.60 3.51
C GLU A 793 14.48 -31.88 2.73
N TYR A 794 15.07 -32.88 3.42
CA TYR A 794 15.36 -34.21 2.86
C TYR A 794 14.16 -35.17 2.92
N GLU A 795 13.14 -34.98 2.07
CA GLU A 795 12.31 -36.10 1.58
C GLU A 795 11.47 -35.83 0.31
N GLU A 796 11.21 -34.57 -0.08
CA GLU A 796 10.33 -34.28 -1.26
C GLU A 796 11.07 -34.01 -2.60
N GLU A 797 12.38 -33.72 -2.62
CA GLU A 797 13.09 -33.38 -3.87
C GLU A 797 13.38 -34.58 -4.81
N GLN A 798 13.29 -35.83 -4.34
CA GLN A 798 13.61 -37.02 -5.13
C GLN A 798 12.66 -37.30 -6.33
N ASN A 799 11.63 -36.48 -6.56
CA ASN A 799 10.71 -36.63 -7.69
C ASN A 799 11.01 -35.71 -8.89
N SER A 800 12.10 -34.92 -8.83
CA SER A 800 12.48 -33.88 -9.81
C SER A 800 13.87 -34.03 -10.42
N GLN A 801 14.80 -34.80 -9.84
CA GLN A 801 16.20 -34.88 -10.29
C GLN A 801 16.44 -35.66 -11.61
N ASP A 802 15.39 -36.11 -12.31
CA ASP A 802 15.52 -37.01 -13.46
C ASP A 802 15.17 -36.37 -14.83
N GLU A 803 14.86 -35.07 -14.87
CA GLU A 803 14.58 -34.30 -16.11
C GLU A 803 15.74 -33.33 -16.46
N GLN A 804 16.91 -33.87 -16.80
CA GLN A 804 17.96 -33.08 -17.47
C GLN A 804 17.44 -32.56 -18.82
N VAL A 805 17.53 -31.24 -19.01
CA VAL A 805 17.37 -30.60 -20.32
C VAL A 805 18.73 -30.61 -21.01
N GLU A 806 18.93 -31.52 -21.98
CA GLU A 806 20.06 -31.40 -22.90
C GLU A 806 19.88 -30.16 -23.77
N VAL A 807 20.52 -29.06 -23.37
CA VAL A 807 20.78 -27.94 -24.25
C VAL A 807 21.93 -28.34 -25.16
N THR A 808 21.63 -28.67 -26.42
CA THR A 808 22.66 -28.78 -27.46
C THR A 808 23.43 -27.46 -27.50
N LYS A 809 24.71 -27.47 -27.12
CA LYS A 809 25.60 -26.30 -27.14
C LYS A 809 25.84 -25.86 -28.59
N ASP A 810 24.95 -25.00 -29.10
CA ASP A 810 25.22 -24.14 -30.25
C ASP A 810 24.24 -22.94 -30.29
N SER A 811 24.80 -21.74 -30.43
CA SER A 811 24.17 -20.40 -30.53
C SER A 811 23.68 -19.71 -29.23
N ALA A 812 24.26 -18.53 -28.97
CA ALA A 812 23.95 -17.65 -27.84
C ALA A 812 22.84 -16.63 -28.17
N ARG A 813 21.58 -17.07 -28.24
CA ARG A 813 20.43 -16.15 -28.35
C ARG A 813 19.20 -16.68 -27.60
N PRO A 814 18.53 -15.88 -26.75
CA PRO A 814 17.33 -16.32 -26.04
C PRO A 814 16.18 -16.57 -27.02
N ARG A 815 15.75 -17.84 -27.11
CA ARG A 815 14.59 -18.27 -27.90
C ARG A 815 13.29 -18.18 -27.10
N ARG A 816 12.15 -18.07 -27.79
CA ARG A 816 10.83 -18.15 -27.14
C ARG A 816 10.59 -19.57 -26.62
N LEU A 817 9.86 -19.71 -25.51
CA LEU A 817 9.50 -21.02 -24.92
C LEU A 817 8.80 -21.97 -25.92
N SER A 818 8.18 -21.44 -26.97
CA SER A 818 7.58 -22.19 -28.08
C SER A 818 8.56 -22.98 -28.95
N GLU A 819 9.87 -22.70 -28.85
CA GLU A 819 10.93 -23.32 -29.65
C GLU A 819 11.74 -24.37 -28.88
N VAL A 820 11.43 -24.58 -27.59
CA VAL A 820 12.07 -25.60 -26.75
C VAL A 820 11.38 -26.95 -26.95
N THR A 821 12.09 -27.90 -27.57
CA THR A 821 11.56 -29.25 -27.81
C THR A 821 11.64 -30.08 -26.53
N ILE A 822 10.60 -30.03 -25.68
CA ILE A 822 10.56 -30.78 -24.41
C ILE A 822 10.38 -32.29 -24.68
N VAL A 823 11.49 -32.99 -24.90
CA VAL A 823 11.55 -34.45 -25.04
C VAL A 823 10.85 -35.10 -23.84
N LYS A 824 9.87 -35.98 -24.08
CA LYS A 824 9.23 -36.75 -23.02
C LYS A 824 10.13 -37.93 -22.63
N LYS A 825 10.95 -37.76 -21.59
CA LYS A 825 11.58 -38.89 -20.89
C LYS A 825 10.46 -39.75 -20.27
N ILE A 826 10.37 -41.01 -20.66
CA ILE A 826 9.32 -41.92 -20.16
C ILE A 826 9.75 -42.41 -18.77
N ARG A 827 8.95 -42.14 -17.74
CA ARG A 827 9.24 -42.61 -16.38
C ARG A 827 9.30 -44.15 -16.35
N PRO A 828 10.38 -44.77 -15.84
CA PRO A 828 10.51 -46.22 -15.81
C PRO A 828 9.44 -46.86 -14.91
N ILE A 829 9.12 -48.13 -15.16
CA ILE A 829 8.15 -48.87 -14.33
C ILE A 829 8.75 -49.05 -12.91
N PRO A 830 8.07 -48.61 -11.83
CA PRO A 830 8.59 -48.77 -10.47
C PRO A 830 8.90 -50.23 -10.14
N LYS A 831 10.08 -50.50 -9.58
CA LYS A 831 10.60 -51.86 -9.33
C LYS A 831 9.68 -52.68 -8.41
N GLY A 832 9.04 -52.03 -7.43
CA GLY A 832 8.08 -52.64 -6.51
C GLY A 832 6.79 -53.14 -7.17
N SER A 833 6.08 -54.07 -6.52
CA SER A 833 4.84 -54.67 -7.04
C SER A 833 3.62 -53.78 -6.80
N ALA A 834 2.83 -53.53 -7.86
CA ALA A 834 1.58 -52.78 -7.74
C ALA A 834 0.49 -53.69 -7.13
N PHE A 835 -0.20 -53.19 -6.09
CA PHE A 835 -1.17 -53.93 -5.28
C PHE A 835 -0.65 -55.28 -4.72
N PHE A 836 0.67 -55.43 -4.56
CA PHE A 836 1.36 -56.71 -4.23
C PHE A 836 1.18 -57.86 -5.25
N ILE A 837 0.32 -57.70 -6.26
CA ILE A 837 -0.04 -58.73 -7.26
C ILE A 837 0.73 -58.53 -8.58
N PHE A 838 0.97 -57.27 -8.99
CA PHE A 838 1.55 -56.94 -10.30
C PHE A 838 3.03 -56.57 -10.20
N SER A 839 3.90 -57.58 -10.23
CA SER A 839 5.36 -57.40 -10.38
C SER A 839 5.72 -56.61 -11.65
N SER A 840 6.87 -55.93 -11.64
CA SER A 840 7.37 -55.08 -12.74
C SER A 840 7.54 -55.82 -14.07
N LYS A 841 7.75 -57.14 -14.04
CA LYS A 841 7.85 -58.01 -15.23
C LYS A 841 6.50 -58.52 -15.78
N ASN A 842 5.36 -58.16 -15.18
CA ASN A 842 4.05 -58.68 -15.61
C ASN A 842 3.61 -58.04 -16.95
N ARG A 843 3.33 -58.89 -17.97
CA ARG A 843 2.86 -58.48 -19.30
C ARG A 843 1.68 -57.51 -19.27
N PHE A 844 0.74 -57.67 -18.34
CA PHE A 844 -0.40 -56.77 -18.20
C PHE A 844 -0.01 -55.38 -17.68
N ARG A 845 0.91 -55.30 -16.72
CA ARG A 845 1.42 -54.02 -16.18
C ARG A 845 2.24 -53.26 -17.23
N ILE A 846 3.04 -53.97 -18.02
CA ILE A 846 3.79 -53.43 -19.16
C ILE A 846 2.82 -52.87 -20.22
N PHE A 847 1.75 -53.59 -20.55
CA PHE A 847 0.70 -53.11 -21.46
C PHE A 847 -0.01 -51.84 -20.93
N CYS A 848 -0.39 -51.81 -19.64
CA CYS A 848 -0.99 -50.62 -19.03
C CYS A 848 -0.04 -49.41 -19.04
N HIS A 849 1.25 -49.60 -18.77
CA HIS A 849 2.27 -48.54 -18.84
C HIS A 849 2.45 -48.02 -20.28
N TRP A 850 2.53 -48.93 -21.27
CA TRP A 850 2.57 -48.56 -22.69
C TRP A 850 1.33 -47.74 -23.10
N LEU A 851 0.13 -48.19 -22.75
CA LEU A 851 -1.13 -47.51 -23.07
C LEU A 851 -1.23 -46.14 -22.40
N CYS A 852 -0.87 -46.02 -21.12
CA CYS A 852 -0.88 -44.73 -20.40
C CYS A 852 0.13 -43.71 -20.96
N ASN A 853 1.23 -44.18 -21.54
CA ASN A 853 2.26 -43.32 -22.14
C ASN A 853 2.00 -43.00 -23.62
N HIS A 854 1.07 -43.70 -24.27
CA HIS A 854 0.72 -43.46 -25.67
C HIS A 854 0.11 -42.07 -25.89
N SER A 855 0.63 -41.33 -26.87
CA SER A 855 0.24 -39.93 -27.14
C SER A 855 -1.26 -39.78 -27.45
N VAL A 856 -1.81 -40.68 -28.27
CA VAL A 856 -3.24 -40.69 -28.61
C VAL A 856 -4.11 -40.91 -27.38
N PHE A 857 -3.71 -41.78 -26.44
CA PHE A 857 -4.49 -42.02 -25.22
C PHE A 857 -4.54 -40.76 -24.34
N GLY A 858 -3.42 -40.06 -24.17
CA GLY A 858 -3.38 -38.77 -23.48
C GLY A 858 -4.27 -37.70 -24.13
N ASN A 859 -4.26 -37.61 -25.45
CA ASN A 859 -5.08 -36.65 -26.20
C ASN A 859 -6.58 -36.99 -26.14
N VAL A 860 -6.97 -38.27 -26.25
CA VAL A 860 -8.36 -38.71 -26.10
C VAL A 860 -8.90 -38.36 -24.72
N ILE A 861 -8.14 -38.62 -23.64
CA ILE A 861 -8.54 -38.23 -22.29
C ILE A 861 -8.69 -36.70 -22.16
N LEU A 862 -7.79 -35.91 -22.76
CA LEU A 862 -7.91 -34.45 -22.73
C LEU A 862 -9.20 -33.96 -23.43
N VAL A 863 -9.53 -34.53 -24.59
CA VAL A 863 -10.81 -34.25 -25.28
C VAL A 863 -12.00 -34.66 -24.42
N CYS A 864 -11.96 -35.84 -23.76
CA CYS A 864 -13.01 -36.26 -22.82
C CYS A 864 -13.14 -35.28 -21.64
N ILE A 865 -12.05 -34.71 -21.11
CA ILE A 865 -12.10 -33.68 -20.06
C ILE A 865 -12.77 -32.41 -20.60
N MET A 866 -12.40 -31.94 -21.80
CA MET A 866 -13.01 -30.75 -22.41
C MET A 866 -14.51 -30.93 -22.66
N VAL A 867 -14.93 -32.05 -23.29
CA VAL A 867 -16.34 -32.35 -23.56
C VAL A 867 -17.12 -32.54 -22.25
N SER A 868 -16.58 -33.27 -21.27
CA SER A 868 -17.22 -33.41 -19.95
C SER A 868 -17.36 -32.08 -19.21
N SER A 869 -16.49 -31.09 -19.48
CA SER A 869 -16.57 -29.76 -18.88
C SER A 869 -17.59 -28.87 -19.60
N ALA A 870 -17.68 -28.96 -20.94
CA ALA A 870 -18.70 -28.27 -21.72
C ALA A 870 -20.12 -28.77 -21.40
N LEU A 871 -20.29 -30.08 -21.17
CA LEU A 871 -21.58 -30.65 -20.79
C LEU A 871 -22.02 -30.22 -19.37
N LEU A 872 -21.08 -29.92 -18.47
CA LEU A 872 -21.40 -29.34 -17.15
C LEU A 872 -21.92 -27.89 -17.29
N ALA A 873 -21.41 -27.13 -18.26
CA ALA A 873 -21.89 -25.78 -18.56
C ALA A 873 -23.25 -25.75 -19.29
N LEU A 874 -23.72 -26.91 -19.78
CA LEU A 874 -25.05 -27.11 -20.37
C LEU A 874 -26.08 -27.66 -19.36
N GLU A 875 -25.71 -27.85 -18.09
CA GLU A 875 -26.63 -28.34 -17.04
C GLU A 875 -27.50 -27.20 -16.48
N ASP A 876 -28.80 -27.24 -16.77
CA ASP A 876 -29.77 -26.26 -16.24
C ASP A 876 -29.95 -26.39 -14.71
N PRO A 877 -29.72 -25.34 -13.91
CA PRO A 877 -29.88 -25.40 -12.46
C PRO A 877 -31.35 -25.42 -12.00
N ILE A 878 -32.28 -24.99 -12.86
CA ILE A 878 -33.73 -25.02 -12.63
C ILE A 878 -34.32 -26.04 -13.62
N PRO A 879 -34.44 -27.33 -13.23
CA PRO A 879 -34.96 -28.34 -14.13
C PRO A 879 -36.44 -28.12 -14.38
N ALA A 880 -36.82 -27.84 -15.63
CA ALA A 880 -38.18 -28.05 -16.08
C ALA A 880 -38.56 -29.54 -15.82
N PRO A 881 -39.70 -29.84 -15.16
CA PRO A 881 -40.03 -31.20 -14.77
C PRO A 881 -40.18 -32.09 -16.01
N GLY A 882 -39.23 -33.01 -16.19
CA GLY A 882 -39.20 -33.93 -17.33
C GLY A 882 -38.28 -33.54 -18.49
N SER A 883 -37.37 -32.56 -18.35
CA SER A 883 -36.47 -32.16 -19.45
C SER A 883 -35.62 -33.32 -19.97
N GLU A 884 -35.76 -33.64 -21.27
CA GLU A 884 -35.01 -34.72 -21.92
C GLU A 884 -33.49 -34.45 -21.87
N MET A 885 -33.10 -33.19 -22.08
CA MET A 885 -31.72 -32.72 -21.97
C MET A 885 -31.10 -33.08 -20.62
N GLY A 886 -31.80 -32.84 -19.51
CA GLY A 886 -31.33 -33.18 -18.16
C GLY A 886 -31.14 -34.69 -17.93
N ASN A 887 -31.84 -35.55 -18.68
CA ASN A 887 -31.63 -37.00 -18.62
C ASN A 887 -30.50 -37.45 -19.55
N ILE A 888 -30.35 -36.83 -20.73
CA ILE A 888 -29.23 -37.06 -21.65
C ILE A 888 -27.89 -36.67 -20.98
N LEU A 889 -27.83 -35.52 -20.31
CA LEU A 889 -26.63 -35.07 -19.58
C LEU A 889 -26.22 -36.03 -18.46
N LYS A 890 -27.17 -36.62 -17.72
CA LYS A 890 -26.88 -37.66 -16.71
C LYS A 890 -26.29 -38.93 -17.32
N ILE A 891 -26.74 -39.34 -18.51
CA ILE A 891 -26.18 -40.50 -19.21
C ILE A 891 -24.73 -40.23 -19.60
N PHE A 892 -24.44 -39.05 -20.17
CA PHE A 892 -23.07 -38.64 -20.48
C PHE A 892 -22.19 -38.54 -19.22
N ASP A 893 -22.72 -38.02 -18.11
CA ASP A 893 -22.02 -37.96 -16.82
C ASP A 893 -21.55 -39.34 -16.33
N TYR A 894 -22.38 -40.38 -16.49
CA TYR A 894 -22.00 -41.76 -16.20
C TYR A 894 -20.91 -42.28 -17.14
N VAL A 895 -21.02 -42.00 -18.45
CA VAL A 895 -20.03 -42.41 -19.46
C VAL A 895 -18.65 -41.78 -19.18
N PHE A 896 -18.58 -40.46 -18.94
CA PHE A 896 -17.32 -39.80 -18.63
C PHE A 896 -16.75 -40.27 -17.28
N THR A 897 -17.58 -40.46 -16.25
CA THR A 897 -17.12 -41.00 -14.96
C THR A 897 -16.54 -42.41 -15.12
N ALA A 898 -17.13 -43.26 -15.97
CA ALA A 898 -16.59 -44.59 -16.27
C ALA A 898 -15.24 -44.52 -17.01
N ILE A 899 -15.11 -43.66 -18.03
CA ILE A 899 -13.85 -43.43 -18.77
C ILE A 899 -12.74 -42.99 -17.82
N PHE A 900 -13.01 -42.03 -16.93
CA PHE A 900 -12.02 -41.52 -15.98
C PHE A 900 -11.70 -42.52 -14.85
N SER A 901 -12.66 -43.35 -14.45
CA SER A 901 -12.42 -44.47 -13.52
C SER A 901 -11.49 -45.51 -14.14
N ALA A 902 -11.69 -45.85 -15.42
CA ALA A 902 -10.81 -46.75 -16.16
C ALA A 902 -9.40 -46.17 -16.34
N GLU A 903 -9.29 -44.87 -16.68
CA GLU A 903 -8.03 -44.14 -16.75
C GLU A 903 -7.23 -44.22 -15.43
N LEU A 904 -7.90 -43.93 -14.30
CA LEU A 904 -7.32 -44.00 -12.96
C LEU A 904 -6.83 -45.41 -12.61
N LEU A 905 -7.64 -46.44 -12.91
CA LEU A 905 -7.29 -47.85 -12.70
C LEU A 905 -6.02 -48.23 -13.48
N LEU A 906 -5.94 -47.89 -14.77
CA LEU A 906 -4.77 -48.15 -15.62
C LEU A 906 -3.50 -47.47 -15.07
N LYS A 907 -3.59 -46.20 -14.63
CA LYS A 907 -2.47 -45.49 -13.99
C LYS A 907 -2.03 -46.17 -12.69
N THR A 908 -2.97 -46.60 -11.86
CA THR A 908 -2.68 -47.18 -10.53
C THR A 908 -2.06 -48.58 -10.66
N ILE A 909 -2.44 -49.34 -11.69
CA ILE A 909 -1.81 -50.62 -12.06
C ILE A 909 -0.39 -50.40 -12.61
N SER A 910 -0.19 -49.36 -13.43
CA SER A 910 1.11 -49.00 -14.00
C SER A 910 2.13 -48.59 -12.92
N TYR A 911 1.78 -47.57 -12.13
CA TYR A 911 2.70 -46.88 -11.21
C TYR A 911 2.61 -47.38 -9.75
N GLY A 912 1.58 -48.16 -9.38
CA GLY A 912 1.32 -48.54 -7.99
C GLY A 912 0.57 -47.46 -7.20
N CYS A 913 0.03 -47.83 -6.04
CA CYS A 913 -0.91 -46.97 -5.30
C CYS A 913 -0.21 -45.96 -4.37
N ILE A 914 0.44 -46.42 -3.29
CA ILE A 914 1.01 -45.55 -2.22
C ILE A 914 2.44 -45.96 -1.81
N LEU A 915 2.73 -47.27 -1.74
CA LEU A 915 3.83 -47.83 -0.92
C LEU A 915 5.26 -47.75 -1.49
N HIS A 916 5.45 -47.32 -2.73
CA HIS A 916 6.77 -47.32 -3.38
C HIS A 916 7.16 -45.91 -3.81
N ASP A 917 8.46 -45.62 -3.84
CA ASP A 917 8.98 -44.37 -4.41
C ASP A 917 8.63 -44.32 -5.90
N GLY A 918 7.91 -43.25 -6.30
CA GLY A 918 7.28 -43.15 -7.61
C GLY A 918 5.82 -43.67 -7.72
N ALA A 919 5.18 -44.06 -6.61
CA ALA A 919 3.76 -44.44 -6.60
C ALA A 919 2.81 -43.30 -7.00
N PHE A 920 1.65 -43.67 -7.56
CA PHE A 920 0.70 -42.72 -8.17
C PHE A 920 0.26 -41.62 -7.21
N LEU A 921 -0.09 -41.95 -5.96
CA LEU A 921 -0.70 -41.02 -4.99
C LEU A 921 0.30 -40.15 -4.21
N ARG A 922 1.61 -40.29 -4.38
CA ARG A 922 2.58 -39.33 -3.81
C ARG A 922 2.65 -37.99 -4.57
N SER A 923 2.02 -37.88 -5.74
CA SER A 923 1.92 -36.61 -6.47
C SER A 923 0.60 -35.91 -6.18
N ALA A 924 0.63 -34.67 -5.68
CA ALA A 924 -0.57 -33.88 -5.39
C ALA A 924 -1.53 -33.76 -6.60
N PHE A 925 -1.00 -33.64 -7.83
CA PHE A 925 -1.80 -33.59 -9.06
C PHE A 925 -2.52 -34.91 -9.40
N ASN A 926 -1.98 -36.05 -8.93
CA ASN A 926 -2.59 -37.37 -9.06
C ASN A 926 -3.61 -37.64 -7.93
N VAL A 927 -3.38 -37.09 -6.74
CA VAL A 927 -4.38 -37.07 -5.66
C VAL A 927 -5.61 -36.27 -6.08
N LEU A 928 -5.44 -35.12 -6.75
CA LEU A 928 -6.55 -34.36 -7.33
C LEU A 928 -7.33 -35.19 -8.37
N ASP A 929 -6.62 -35.91 -9.24
CA ASP A 929 -7.23 -36.82 -10.23
C ASP A 929 -8.08 -37.91 -9.56
N LEU A 930 -7.56 -38.56 -8.51
CA LEU A 930 -8.28 -39.51 -7.68
C LEU A 930 -9.53 -38.88 -7.04
N VAL A 931 -9.40 -37.73 -6.38
CA VAL A 931 -10.50 -37.07 -5.66
C VAL A 931 -11.67 -36.76 -6.58
N VAL A 932 -11.43 -36.24 -7.78
CA VAL A 932 -12.50 -35.90 -8.74
C VAL A 932 -13.26 -37.14 -9.23
N VAL A 933 -12.54 -38.26 -9.45
CA VAL A 933 -13.16 -39.53 -9.84
C VAL A 933 -13.98 -40.11 -8.68
N CYS A 934 -13.42 -40.16 -7.47
CA CYS A 934 -14.12 -40.63 -6.27
C CYS A 934 -15.41 -39.84 -5.99
N VAL A 935 -15.35 -38.51 -6.04
CA VAL A 935 -16.52 -37.62 -5.89
C VAL A 935 -17.56 -37.92 -6.97
N SER A 936 -17.14 -38.12 -8.22
CA SER A 936 -18.03 -38.44 -9.33
C SER A 936 -18.74 -39.79 -9.11
N ILE A 937 -18.06 -40.82 -8.61
CA ILE A 937 -18.65 -42.13 -8.28
C ILE A 937 -19.63 -42.02 -7.10
N VAL A 938 -19.24 -41.39 -5.99
CA VAL A 938 -20.09 -41.27 -4.79
C VAL A 938 -21.38 -40.49 -5.08
N SER A 939 -21.30 -39.46 -5.92
CA SER A 939 -22.47 -38.66 -6.34
C SER A 939 -23.42 -39.38 -7.30
N ILE A 940 -22.99 -40.49 -7.93
CA ILE A 940 -23.87 -41.39 -8.70
C ILE A 940 -24.63 -42.35 -7.77
N TYR A 941 -23.95 -42.94 -6.79
CA TYR A 941 -24.54 -43.94 -5.89
C TYR A 941 -25.49 -43.33 -4.85
N SER A 942 -25.22 -42.11 -4.39
CA SER A 942 -26.05 -41.44 -3.39
C SER A 942 -27.17 -40.61 -4.02
N GLN A 943 -28.36 -41.20 -4.14
CA GLN A 943 -29.59 -40.49 -4.58
C GLN A 943 -30.37 -39.83 -3.42
N GLY A 944 -29.85 -39.89 -2.18
CA GLY A 944 -30.55 -39.39 -0.99
C GLY A 944 -30.49 -37.87 -0.78
N ALA A 945 -31.53 -37.32 -0.15
CA ALA A 945 -31.74 -35.88 0.08
C ALA A 945 -30.84 -35.23 1.16
N MET A 946 -29.73 -35.86 1.55
CA MET A 946 -28.79 -35.30 2.52
C MET A 946 -28.05 -34.10 1.92
N SER A 947 -27.90 -33.00 2.68
CA SER A 947 -27.21 -31.78 2.23
C SER A 947 -25.80 -32.06 1.65
N VAL A 948 -25.09 -33.03 2.25
CA VAL A 948 -23.77 -33.52 1.82
C VAL A 948 -23.76 -33.98 0.35
N VAL A 949 -24.85 -34.58 -0.15
CA VAL A 949 -24.95 -35.06 -1.55
C VAL A 949 -25.01 -33.89 -2.52
N LYS A 950 -25.63 -32.76 -2.15
CA LYS A 950 -25.61 -31.54 -2.97
C LYS A 950 -24.18 -30.99 -3.07
N ILE A 951 -23.44 -30.95 -1.95
CA ILE A 951 -22.03 -30.52 -1.91
C ILE A 951 -21.15 -31.42 -2.80
N LEU A 952 -21.34 -32.74 -2.73
CA LEU A 952 -20.62 -33.71 -3.56
C LEU A 952 -20.94 -33.57 -5.07
N ARG A 953 -22.13 -33.09 -5.44
CA ARG A 953 -22.43 -32.75 -6.85
C ARG A 953 -21.72 -31.47 -7.28
N VAL A 954 -21.65 -30.44 -6.43
CA VAL A 954 -20.89 -29.20 -6.73
C VAL A 954 -19.41 -29.50 -6.97
N LEU A 955 -18.80 -30.41 -6.20
CA LEU A 955 -17.39 -30.81 -6.38
C LEU A 955 -17.08 -31.47 -7.75
N ARG A 956 -18.09 -31.81 -8.58
CA ARG A 956 -17.88 -32.20 -10.00
C ARG A 956 -17.31 -31.06 -10.85
N VAL A 957 -17.45 -29.81 -10.40
CA VAL A 957 -16.84 -28.62 -11.03
C VAL A 957 -15.30 -28.68 -11.05
N LEU A 958 -14.68 -29.58 -10.29
CA LEU A 958 -13.23 -29.80 -10.29
C LEU A 958 -12.71 -30.60 -11.51
N ARG A 959 -13.59 -31.12 -12.37
CA ARG A 959 -13.20 -31.88 -13.60
C ARG A 959 -12.25 -31.14 -14.55
N PRO A 960 -12.39 -29.84 -14.84
CA PRO A 960 -11.45 -29.10 -15.68
C PRO A 960 -10.03 -29.06 -15.10
N LEU A 961 -9.85 -29.08 -13.77
CA LEU A 961 -8.54 -29.04 -13.12
C LEU A 961 -7.66 -30.26 -13.48
N ARG A 962 -8.27 -31.38 -13.88
CA ARG A 962 -7.56 -32.57 -14.38
C ARG A 962 -6.76 -32.28 -15.65
N ALA A 963 -7.11 -31.23 -16.41
CA ALA A 963 -6.34 -30.77 -17.55
C ALA A 963 -4.96 -30.21 -17.15
N ILE A 964 -4.79 -29.68 -15.93
CA ILE A 964 -3.50 -29.16 -15.43
C ILE A 964 -2.42 -30.25 -15.47
N ASN A 965 -2.74 -31.47 -15.03
CA ASN A 965 -1.82 -32.61 -15.03
C ASN A 965 -1.53 -33.16 -16.46
N ARG A 966 -2.27 -32.71 -17.48
CA ARG A 966 -2.12 -33.14 -18.88
C ARG A 966 -1.45 -32.09 -19.76
N ALA A 967 -1.72 -30.81 -19.54
CA ALA A 967 -1.15 -29.69 -20.29
C ALA A 967 0.13 -29.18 -19.60
N LYS A 968 1.32 -29.54 -20.13
CA LYS A 968 2.63 -29.14 -19.57
C LYS A 968 2.72 -27.64 -19.25
N GLY A 969 2.31 -26.76 -20.17
CA GLY A 969 2.34 -25.31 -19.96
C GLY A 969 1.51 -24.86 -18.76
N LEU A 970 0.29 -25.37 -18.60
CA LEU A 970 -0.58 -25.04 -17.47
C LEU A 970 -0.02 -25.58 -16.15
N LYS A 971 0.61 -26.77 -16.16
CA LYS A 971 1.31 -27.32 -15.00
C LYS A 971 2.43 -26.40 -14.52
N HIS A 972 3.30 -25.93 -15.43
CA HIS A 972 4.38 -25.01 -15.08
C HIS A 972 3.85 -23.67 -14.54
N VAL A 973 2.82 -23.08 -15.16
CA VAL A 973 2.20 -21.84 -14.65
C VAL A 973 1.68 -22.03 -13.22
N VAL A 974 1.00 -23.13 -12.93
CA VAL A 974 0.50 -23.43 -11.55
C VAL A 974 1.67 -23.64 -10.57
N GLN A 975 2.75 -24.31 -10.99
CA GLN A 975 3.95 -24.46 -10.15
C GLN A 975 4.61 -23.11 -9.84
N CYS A 976 4.76 -22.21 -10.82
CA CYS A 976 5.27 -20.86 -10.60
C CYS A 976 4.40 -20.07 -9.62
N VAL A 977 3.07 -20.21 -9.68
CA VAL A 977 2.15 -19.59 -8.71
C VAL A 977 2.36 -20.17 -7.30
N ILE A 978 2.52 -21.48 -7.15
CA ILE A 978 2.76 -22.11 -5.83
C ILE A 978 4.08 -21.59 -5.21
N VAL A 979 5.15 -21.49 -6.00
CA VAL A 979 6.44 -20.93 -5.55
C VAL A 979 6.28 -19.46 -5.12
N ALA A 980 5.58 -18.65 -5.91
CA ALA A 980 5.30 -17.25 -5.58
C ALA A 980 4.42 -17.09 -4.32
N VAL A 981 3.52 -18.03 -4.03
CA VAL A 981 2.74 -18.01 -2.78
C VAL A 981 3.64 -18.29 -1.55
N LYS A 982 4.63 -19.19 -1.64
CA LYS A 982 5.61 -19.42 -0.55
C LYS A 982 6.40 -18.14 -0.23
N THR A 983 6.80 -17.36 -1.25
CA THR A 983 7.57 -16.11 -1.05
C THR A 983 6.71 -14.94 -0.52
N ILE A 984 5.47 -14.81 -0.97
CA ILE A 984 4.56 -13.72 -0.54
C ILE A 984 3.90 -14.01 0.83
N GLY A 985 3.95 -15.25 1.32
CA GLY A 985 3.26 -15.72 2.53
C GLY A 985 3.49 -14.85 3.77
N ASN A 986 4.72 -14.38 4.01
CA ASN A 986 5.02 -13.46 5.13
C ASN A 986 4.23 -12.15 5.01
N ILE A 987 4.21 -11.52 3.82
CA ILE A 987 3.49 -10.26 3.58
C ILE A 987 1.98 -10.47 3.73
N VAL A 988 1.43 -11.54 3.13
CA VAL A 988 0.01 -11.90 3.30
C VAL A 988 -0.34 -12.04 4.77
N LEU A 989 0.49 -12.71 5.56
CA LEU A 989 0.25 -12.86 6.99
C LEU A 989 0.25 -11.52 7.73
N VAL A 990 1.18 -10.62 7.43
CA VAL A 990 1.16 -9.24 7.97
C VAL A 990 -0.14 -8.51 7.59
N THR A 991 -0.60 -8.63 6.34
CA THR A 991 -1.86 -8.01 5.92
C THR A 991 -3.08 -8.61 6.62
N CYS A 992 -3.12 -9.94 6.84
CA CYS A 992 -4.18 -10.59 7.60
C CYS A 992 -4.16 -10.18 9.09
N LEU A 993 -2.98 -9.99 9.69
CA LEU A 993 -2.85 -9.47 11.06
C LEU A 993 -3.38 -8.03 11.14
N LEU A 994 -3.02 -7.15 10.19
CA LEU A 994 -3.53 -5.78 10.13
C LEU A 994 -5.05 -5.74 9.90
N GLN A 995 -5.58 -6.55 8.98
CA GLN A 995 -7.02 -6.70 8.76
C GLN A 995 -7.74 -7.17 10.02
N PHE A 996 -7.19 -8.16 10.73
CA PHE A 996 -7.72 -8.61 12.02
C PHE A 996 -7.72 -7.48 13.05
N MET A 997 -6.65 -6.69 13.16
CA MET A 997 -6.61 -5.55 14.08
C MET A 997 -7.66 -4.49 13.74
N PHE A 998 -7.81 -4.12 12.46
CA PHE A 998 -8.88 -3.21 12.01
C PHE A 998 -10.28 -3.79 12.23
N ALA A 999 -10.48 -5.10 12.05
CA ALA A 999 -11.75 -5.76 12.34
C ALA A 999 -12.11 -5.65 13.82
N VAL A 1000 -11.18 -5.88 14.75
CA VAL A 1000 -11.47 -5.73 16.20
C VAL A 1000 -11.67 -4.25 16.58
N ILE A 1001 -10.96 -3.29 15.98
CA ILE A 1001 -11.27 -1.85 16.14
C ILE A 1001 -12.70 -1.58 15.66
N GLY A 1002 -13.10 -2.11 14.50
CA GLY A 1002 -14.44 -2.00 13.95
C GLY A 1002 -15.51 -2.57 14.89
N VAL A 1003 -15.28 -3.75 15.48
CA VAL A 1003 -16.18 -4.33 16.49
C VAL A 1003 -16.28 -3.41 17.71
N GLN A 1004 -15.17 -2.90 18.26
CA GLN A 1004 -15.19 -2.01 19.43
C GLN A 1004 -15.97 -0.71 19.18
N LEU A 1005 -15.84 -0.12 17.99
CA LEU A 1005 -16.49 1.14 17.61
C LEU A 1005 -17.97 0.95 17.22
N PHE A 1006 -18.29 -0.07 16.42
CA PHE A 1006 -19.61 -0.20 15.78
C PHE A 1006 -20.59 -1.17 16.47
N LYS A 1007 -20.14 -2.05 17.37
CA LYS A 1007 -21.03 -2.99 18.10
C LYS A 1007 -22.15 -2.30 18.90
N VAL A 1008 -21.99 -1.04 19.29
CA VAL A 1008 -22.94 -0.34 20.17
C VAL A 1008 -24.13 0.20 19.37
N GLY A 1009 -24.94 -0.70 18.81
CA GLY A 1009 -26.28 -0.40 18.28
C GLY A 1009 -26.36 0.56 17.08
N THR A 1010 -25.24 0.92 16.45
CA THR A 1010 -25.21 1.84 15.30
C THR A 1010 -25.54 1.16 13.96
N SER A 1011 -25.33 -0.15 13.87
CA SER A 1011 -25.50 -0.94 12.64
C SER A 1011 -26.89 -1.55 12.45
N SER A 1012 -27.86 -1.22 13.30
CA SER A 1012 -29.27 -1.59 13.09
C SER A 1012 -29.99 -0.43 12.39
N PRO A 1013 -30.15 -0.45 11.04
CA PRO A 1013 -31.00 0.53 10.35
C PRO A 1013 -32.46 0.27 10.76
N LEU A 1014 -32.89 0.96 11.81
CA LEU A 1014 -34.29 1.02 12.19
C LEU A 1014 -35.00 1.78 11.06
N LEU A 1015 -35.90 1.10 10.34
CA LEU A 1015 -36.43 1.49 9.02
C LEU A 1015 -37.18 2.86 8.97
N PHE A 1016 -37.22 3.59 10.09
CA PHE A 1016 -37.73 4.95 10.23
C PHE A 1016 -36.82 5.73 11.19
N MET A 1017 -36.18 6.80 10.70
CA MET A 1017 -35.30 7.69 11.48
C MET A 1017 -36.02 8.44 12.63
N SER A 1018 -37.35 8.31 12.70
CA SER A 1018 -38.21 8.85 13.78
C SER A 1018 -38.23 7.99 15.06
N LYS A 1019 -37.91 6.69 15.03
CA LYS A 1019 -38.17 5.76 16.14
C LYS A 1019 -36.90 5.26 16.84
N CYS A 1020 -36.19 6.17 17.51
CA CYS A 1020 -35.03 5.85 18.35
C CYS A 1020 -35.40 5.16 19.70
N THR A 1021 -36.13 4.03 19.67
CA THR A 1021 -36.25 3.12 20.82
C THR A 1021 -36.78 1.74 20.43
N TYR A 1022 -36.15 0.69 20.96
CA TYR A 1022 -36.50 -0.74 20.76
C TYR A 1022 -37.77 -1.18 21.55
N GLY A 1023 -38.75 -0.27 21.73
CA GLY A 1023 -39.82 -0.40 22.73
C GLY A 1023 -41.26 -0.35 22.23
N TYR A 1024 -41.50 -0.06 20.94
CA TYR A 1024 -42.85 0.00 20.37
C TYR A 1024 -43.07 -1.13 19.37
N PRO A 1025 -43.92 -2.14 19.69
CA PRO A 1025 -44.31 -3.17 18.73
C PRO A 1025 -45.18 -2.58 17.62
N TYR A 1026 -45.28 -3.33 16.52
CA TYR A 1026 -46.13 -3.02 15.37
C TYR A 1026 -47.56 -2.66 15.77
N ASN A 1027 -48.05 -1.51 15.28
CA ASN A 1027 -49.46 -1.31 14.95
C ASN A 1027 -49.60 -0.12 13.97
N ASN A 1028 -50.11 -0.43 12.78
CA ASN A 1028 -50.69 0.42 11.73
C ASN A 1028 -50.39 1.94 11.76
N ALA A 1029 -49.36 2.35 11.03
CA ALA A 1029 -49.10 3.76 10.69
C ALA A 1029 -49.63 4.08 9.28
N LEU A 1030 -50.94 3.92 9.06
CA LEU A 1030 -51.60 4.25 7.78
C LEU A 1030 -53.07 4.66 7.98
N SER A 1031 -53.32 5.52 8.98
CA SER A 1031 -54.57 6.28 9.14
C SER A 1031 -54.40 7.32 10.25
N HIS A 1032 -53.98 8.53 9.89
CA HIS A 1032 -54.60 9.79 10.35
C HIS A 1032 -53.87 10.99 9.75
N SER A 1033 -54.54 11.66 8.82
CA SER A 1033 -54.13 12.95 8.28
C SER A 1033 -54.12 14.00 9.40
N ILE A 1034 -52.93 14.51 9.76
CA ILE A 1034 -52.83 15.60 10.74
C ILE A 1034 -53.03 16.94 10.01
N ASN A 1035 -54.26 17.44 10.04
CA ASN A 1035 -54.54 18.84 9.75
C ASN A 1035 -53.98 19.71 10.88
N LEU A 1036 -52.83 20.35 10.65
CA LEU A 1036 -52.28 21.39 11.52
C LEU A 1036 -52.95 22.73 11.21
N VAL A 1037 -54.07 23.01 11.89
CA VAL A 1037 -54.72 24.33 11.87
C VAL A 1037 -54.12 25.21 12.96
N CYS A 1038 -53.44 26.28 12.57
CA CYS A 1038 -53.03 27.35 13.47
C CYS A 1038 -54.25 28.19 13.92
N GLY A 1039 -54.45 28.37 15.23
CA GLY A 1039 -55.48 29.25 15.78
C GLY A 1039 -55.36 29.38 17.30
N GLY A 1040 -55.44 30.61 17.83
CA GLY A 1040 -55.13 30.91 19.23
C GLY A 1040 -56.29 31.44 20.09
N THR A 1041 -55.93 31.73 21.34
CA THR A 1041 -56.64 32.54 22.36
C THR A 1041 -57.84 31.95 23.16
N ARG A 1042 -57.66 32.01 24.49
CA ARG A 1042 -58.63 32.27 25.60
C ARG A 1042 -59.92 31.43 25.71
N GLY A 1043 -60.13 30.81 26.88
CA GLY A 1043 -61.48 30.53 27.41
C GLY A 1043 -61.58 29.28 28.31
N PRO A 1044 -62.38 29.26 29.40
CA PRO A 1044 -62.28 28.20 30.43
C PRO A 1044 -63.49 27.26 30.53
N SER A 1045 -63.28 26.00 30.96
CA SER A 1045 -64.11 25.29 31.96
C SER A 1045 -63.59 23.89 32.34
N ARG A 1046 -63.65 23.58 33.63
CA ARG A 1046 -63.63 22.23 34.26
C ARG A 1046 -65.10 21.73 34.39
N PRO A 1047 -65.44 20.47 34.74
CA PRO A 1047 -64.70 19.56 35.64
C PRO A 1047 -64.80 18.02 35.43
N GLY A 1048 -64.06 17.26 36.24
CA GLY A 1048 -64.61 16.06 36.89
C GLY A 1048 -63.97 14.69 36.61
N LEU A 1049 -62.92 14.31 37.36
CA LEU A 1049 -62.86 13.13 38.27
C LEU A 1049 -61.44 12.90 38.84
N ARG A 1050 -61.39 12.27 40.03
CA ARG A 1050 -60.20 11.89 40.85
C ARG A 1050 -60.51 10.52 41.48
N PRO A 1051 -59.61 9.88 42.28
CA PRO A 1051 -58.16 9.70 42.16
C PRO A 1051 -57.73 8.21 42.34
N ILE A 1052 -56.49 7.83 42.01
CA ILE A 1052 -55.84 6.61 42.57
C ILE A 1052 -54.40 6.91 43.04
N ASN A 1053 -54.02 6.24 44.12
CA ASN A 1053 -52.92 6.44 45.09
C ASN A 1053 -51.51 6.90 44.63
N PRO A 1054 -50.77 7.65 45.50
CA PRO A 1054 -49.39 8.06 45.28
C PRO A 1054 -48.37 7.14 46.01
N HIS A 1055 -47.93 6.03 45.42
CA HIS A 1055 -46.73 5.29 45.90
C HIS A 1055 -46.06 4.43 44.81
N VAL A 1056 -45.50 5.06 43.78
CA VAL A 1056 -44.44 4.46 42.93
C VAL A 1056 -43.42 5.55 42.58
N PRO A 1057 -42.13 5.43 42.97
CA PRO A 1057 -41.10 6.36 42.55
C PRO A 1057 -40.67 6.07 41.12
N LEU A 1058 -41.36 6.66 40.15
CA LEU A 1058 -40.89 6.75 38.77
C LEU A 1058 -39.59 7.56 38.73
N LYS A 1059 -38.45 6.87 38.69
CA LYS A 1059 -37.14 7.45 38.37
C LYS A 1059 -37.14 7.86 36.90
N LEU A 1060 -37.61 9.07 36.58
CA LEU A 1060 -37.30 9.70 35.30
C LEU A 1060 -35.78 9.86 35.21
N SER A 1061 -35.21 9.45 34.07
CA SER A 1061 -33.78 9.64 33.83
C SER A 1061 -33.52 11.07 33.39
N VAL A 1062 -32.37 11.62 33.78
CA VAL A 1062 -31.88 12.93 33.26
C VAL A 1062 -31.82 12.92 31.72
N ARG A 1063 -31.67 11.74 31.12
CA ARG A 1063 -31.71 11.50 29.66
C ARG A 1063 -33.01 11.97 28.99
N ASP A 1064 -34.15 11.82 29.66
CA ASP A 1064 -35.47 12.16 29.11
C ASP A 1064 -35.69 13.69 29.11
N VAL A 1065 -35.22 14.36 30.16
CA VAL A 1065 -35.23 15.83 30.29
C VAL A 1065 -34.28 16.49 29.29
N CYS A 1066 -33.10 15.89 29.05
CA CYS A 1066 -32.16 16.38 28.04
C CYS A 1066 -32.71 16.30 26.61
N CYS A 1067 -33.45 15.25 26.25
CA CYS A 1067 -34.06 15.14 24.92
C CYS A 1067 -35.13 16.22 24.69
N ALA A 1068 -35.98 16.47 25.70
CA ALA A 1068 -36.99 17.53 25.63
C ALA A 1068 -36.37 18.94 25.48
N LEU A 1069 -35.28 19.23 26.19
CA LEU A 1069 -34.56 20.51 26.09
C LEU A 1069 -33.82 20.68 24.76
N PHE A 1070 -33.33 19.60 24.15
CA PHE A 1070 -32.70 19.69 22.82
C PHE A 1070 -33.72 19.95 21.71
N TYR A 1071 -34.90 19.30 21.78
CA TYR A 1071 -35.97 19.49 20.80
C TYR A 1071 -36.59 20.89 20.88
N ALA A 1072 -36.77 21.44 22.09
CA ALA A 1072 -37.31 22.79 22.27
C ALA A 1072 -36.38 23.91 21.76
N LYS A 1073 -35.06 23.68 21.69
CA LYS A 1073 -34.10 24.68 21.22
C LYS A 1073 -33.94 24.72 19.70
N TYR A 1074 -34.32 23.65 19.00
CA TYR A 1074 -34.25 23.58 17.53
C TYR A 1074 -35.45 24.20 16.80
N HIS A 1075 -36.47 24.65 17.54
CA HIS A 1075 -37.67 25.27 16.99
C HIS A 1075 -37.84 26.76 17.37
N SER A 1076 -36.76 27.39 17.87
CA SER A 1076 -36.75 28.79 18.31
C SER A 1076 -35.36 29.43 18.14
N ILE A 1077 -34.83 29.31 16.92
CA ILE A 1077 -33.80 30.18 16.30
C ILE A 1077 -34.24 30.38 14.86
#